data_AF-A0A452TRA8-F1
#
_entry.id   AF-A0A452TRA8-F1
#
_cell.length_a   1.000
_cell.length_b   1.000
_cell.length_c   1.000
_cell.angle_alpha   90.00
_cell.angle_beta   90.00
_cell.angle_gamma   90.00
#
_symmetry.space_group_name_H-M   'P 1'
#
loop_
_entity.id
_entity.type
_entity.pdbx_description
1 polymer ?
#
loop_
_entity_poly.entity_id
_entity_poly.type
_entity_poly.pdbx_seq_one_letter_code
_entity_poly.pdbx_strand_id
1 'polypeptide(L)'
;MGQLSSPTSVWMVLMVTSWVLRAASTDTLEARSCSDCHSNATCMENGTATTCSCQVGFTGNGLVCVDLDECVIPGAHNCSEDSSCVNTPGSYLCTCSDGFRLTPGLGCTDVDECAEPGLSHCHALATCINSKGNYSCVCPVGYLGDGQHCECSPGSCGPGLDCVPEGDTLMCVDPCQEYHILDEYWRSTEYGAGYTCDLGLSGWYRFMGPGGVSLAETCVPVLHCNTAAPMWLNGTHPSSDEGIVNRTACAHWSGHCCLWEAPVQVKACAGGYYVYNLTAPPECYLAYCTDPSSVLGTCEECSTEEDCKSDDGTWRCQCKQDFSITDLSLLERKLECGVNDIKVSLSKCQLKSLGFEKVFMYLRDSQCSGFSERGDRDWLSVVTPARDGPCGTVMMRNETHATYSNTLYLADEIIIRDRNIKINFACSYPLDMKISLKTSLQPMVSVLNISVGGTGMFTVRMALFQTPAYTQPYQGSSVTLTTEAFLYVGTMLDGGDLSRFALLMTNCYATPSSNATDPLKYFIIQDRCPRTKDPTIQVVENGESPQGRFSVQMFRFAGNYDLVYLHCEIYLCDTFTEKCKPTCSGTRFRSGGITDQTHVLNLGPITRKSKRATPSPTFLFLKVWLPLLLLATLTLMSQ
;
A
#
# COMPACT_ATOMS: atom_id res chain seq x y z
N MET A 1 58.83 8.51 45.92
CA MET A 1 59.92 7.61 45.47
C MET A 1 60.10 7.90 43.99
N GLY A 2 61.21 8.39 43.43
CA GLY A 2 62.56 8.60 43.95
C GLY A 2 63.22 9.88 43.37
N GLN A 3 64.39 10.18 43.90
CA GLN A 3 65.23 11.38 43.74
C GLN A 3 66.29 11.27 42.62
N LEU A 4 67.00 12.40 42.42
CA LEU A 4 68.36 12.64 41.86
C LEU A 4 68.43 12.87 40.34
N SER A 5 69.18 13.82 39.78
CA SER A 5 70.24 14.76 40.23
C SER A 5 70.55 15.73 39.06
N SER A 6 70.62 17.06 39.25
CA SER A 6 71.81 17.93 39.45
C SER A 6 72.66 18.26 38.19
N PRO A 7 73.24 19.49 38.06
CA PRO A 7 73.55 20.19 36.81
C PRO A 7 75.05 20.19 36.43
N THR A 8 75.40 20.72 35.24
CA THR A 8 76.74 21.31 35.00
C THR A 8 76.69 22.41 33.92
N SER A 9 77.17 23.59 34.30
CA SER A 9 77.52 24.72 33.44
C SER A 9 78.94 24.53 32.89
N VAL A 10 79.17 24.80 31.61
CA VAL A 10 80.52 24.87 31.02
C VAL A 10 80.73 26.25 30.41
N TRP A 11 81.64 27.00 31.04
CA TRP A 11 82.32 28.16 30.48
C TRP A 11 83.26 27.70 29.34
N MET A 12 83.26 28.39 28.21
CA MET A 12 84.37 28.33 27.26
C MET A 12 84.91 29.72 26.94
N VAL A 13 86.23 29.78 27.01
CA VAL A 13 87.13 30.92 27.10
C VAL A 13 87.46 31.44 25.70
N LEU A 14 87.51 32.76 25.57
CA LEU A 14 88.12 33.48 24.44
C LEU A 14 89.59 33.06 24.26
N MET A 15 89.92 32.51 23.09
CA MET A 15 91.29 32.39 22.60
C MET A 15 91.44 33.24 21.35
N VAL A 16 92.13 34.37 21.52
CA VAL A 16 92.66 35.20 20.45
C VAL A 16 93.96 34.56 19.96
N THR A 17 94.03 34.18 18.69
CA THR A 17 95.31 33.90 18.03
C THR A 17 95.35 34.53 16.64
N SER A 18 96.23 35.51 16.50
CA SER A 18 96.64 36.12 15.22
C SER A 18 97.39 35.11 14.37
N TRP A 19 96.96 34.91 13.12
CA TRP A 19 97.78 34.31 12.07
C TRP A 19 97.65 35.10 10.76
N VAL A 20 98.69 35.90 10.54
CA VAL A 20 99.43 36.13 9.28
C VAL A 20 98.63 36.04 7.97
N LEU A 21 98.50 37.21 7.33
CA LEU A 21 98.25 37.36 5.89
C LEU A 21 99.25 36.53 5.07
N ARG A 22 98.76 35.48 4.40
CA ARG A 22 99.31 35.02 3.13
C ARG A 22 98.32 35.39 2.04
N ALA A 23 98.67 36.39 1.24
CA ALA A 23 98.04 36.60 -0.05
C ALA A 23 98.35 35.37 -0.91
N ALA A 24 97.37 34.49 -1.07
CA ALA A 24 97.34 33.55 -2.17
C ALA A 24 96.67 34.27 -3.34
N SER A 25 97.43 34.43 -4.42
CA SER A 25 96.98 34.98 -5.70
C SER A 25 95.81 34.15 -6.24
N THR A 26 94.61 34.70 -6.19
CA THR A 26 93.49 34.23 -7.02
C THR A 26 93.62 34.89 -8.38
N ASP A 27 93.99 34.06 -9.35
CA ASP A 27 93.99 34.35 -10.78
C ASP A 27 92.64 34.96 -11.17
N THR A 28 92.62 36.24 -11.53
CA THR A 28 91.43 36.90 -12.08
C THR A 28 91.24 36.39 -13.50
N LEU A 29 90.31 35.45 -13.70
CA LEU A 29 89.79 35.13 -15.02
C LEU A 29 88.93 36.31 -15.49
N GLU A 30 89.58 37.31 -16.08
CA GLU A 30 88.92 38.43 -16.76
C GLU A 30 88.28 37.94 -18.08
N ALA A 31 87.00 38.22 -18.27
CA ALA A 31 86.30 37.94 -19.53
C ALA A 31 86.90 38.80 -20.65
N ARG A 32 87.22 38.21 -21.81
CA ARG A 32 87.82 38.95 -22.95
C ARG A 32 86.76 39.59 -23.86
N SER A 33 85.52 39.12 -23.81
CA SER A 33 84.38 39.65 -24.58
C SER A 33 83.05 39.31 -23.91
N CYS A 34 81.99 40.10 -24.14
CA CYS A 34 80.65 39.80 -23.61
C CYS A 34 80.07 38.47 -24.11
N SER A 35 80.56 37.94 -25.23
CA SER A 35 80.19 36.61 -25.73
C SER A 35 80.66 35.47 -24.82
N ASP A 36 81.63 35.73 -23.95
CA ASP A 36 82.22 34.74 -23.05
C ASP A 36 81.46 34.65 -21.71
N CYS A 37 80.55 35.60 -21.43
CA CYS A 37 79.72 35.57 -20.23
C CYS A 37 78.72 34.41 -20.28
N HIS A 38 78.39 33.87 -19.10
CA HIS A 38 77.34 32.86 -18.97
C HIS A 38 75.99 33.39 -19.47
N SER A 39 75.10 32.52 -19.96
CA SER A 39 73.77 32.93 -20.45
C SER A 39 72.91 33.63 -19.40
N ASN A 40 73.13 33.32 -18.12
CA ASN A 40 72.46 33.92 -16.95
C ASN A 40 73.35 34.97 -16.26
N ALA A 41 74.22 35.65 -17.01
CA ALA A 41 75.01 36.78 -16.55
C ALA A 41 74.65 38.07 -17.30
N THR A 42 74.93 39.20 -16.67
CA THR A 42 74.90 40.54 -17.25
C THR A 42 76.32 40.95 -17.59
N CYS A 43 76.52 41.50 -18.79
CA CYS A 43 77.82 42.02 -19.21
C CYS A 43 77.83 43.54 -19.09
N MET A 44 78.87 44.10 -18.47
CA MET A 44 79.15 45.54 -18.46
C MET A 44 80.51 45.81 -19.10
N GLU A 45 80.55 46.72 -20.09
CA GLU A 45 81.78 47.16 -20.74
C GLU A 45 82.19 48.54 -20.20
N ASN A 46 83.24 48.57 -19.37
CA ASN A 46 83.85 49.82 -18.91
C ASN A 46 85.21 50.03 -19.58
N GLY A 47 85.18 50.43 -20.85
CA GLY A 47 86.32 50.92 -21.63
C GLY A 47 87.42 49.90 -21.95
N THR A 48 88.07 49.32 -20.93
CA THR A 48 89.18 48.36 -21.08
C THR A 48 89.00 47.07 -20.27
N ALA A 49 87.93 46.95 -19.47
CA ALA A 49 87.60 45.74 -18.73
C ALA A 49 86.14 45.33 -18.99
N THR A 50 85.94 44.08 -19.42
CA THR A 50 84.63 43.45 -19.58
C THR A 50 84.33 42.66 -18.32
N THR A 51 83.32 43.08 -17.57
CA THR A 51 82.95 42.42 -16.31
C THR A 51 81.63 41.68 -16.50
N CYS A 52 81.65 40.36 -16.32
CA CYS A 52 80.45 39.55 -16.25
C CYS A 52 79.99 39.45 -14.78
N SER A 53 78.73 39.72 -14.50
CA SER A 53 78.12 39.47 -13.18
C SER A 53 76.90 38.59 -13.37
N CYS A 54 76.74 37.53 -12.57
CA CYS A 54 75.54 36.70 -12.63
C CYS A 54 74.27 37.56 -12.42
N GLN A 55 73.20 37.21 -13.14
CA GLN A 55 71.88 37.82 -13.00
C GLN A 55 71.34 37.53 -11.58
N VAL A 56 70.38 38.33 -11.13
CA VAL A 56 69.69 38.10 -9.83
C VAL A 56 69.10 36.68 -9.83
N GLY A 57 69.26 35.95 -8.71
CA GLY A 57 68.88 34.53 -8.59
C GLY A 57 69.97 33.54 -9.02
N PHE A 58 71.15 34.02 -9.44
CA PHE A 58 72.29 33.17 -9.79
C PHE A 58 73.56 33.61 -9.06
N THR A 59 74.42 32.64 -8.74
CA THR A 59 75.72 32.88 -8.09
C THR A 59 76.88 32.31 -8.91
N GLY A 60 78.06 32.90 -8.79
CA GLY A 60 79.24 32.50 -9.54
C GLY A 60 80.12 33.68 -9.95
N ASN A 61 81.01 33.45 -10.92
CA ASN A 61 81.99 34.45 -11.39
C ASN A 61 81.57 35.18 -12.67
N GLY A 62 80.30 35.05 -13.10
CA GLY A 62 79.77 35.66 -14.32
C GLY A 62 80.13 34.93 -15.62
N LEU A 63 81.20 34.12 -15.64
CA LEU A 63 81.53 33.19 -16.72
C LEU A 63 80.87 31.82 -16.52
N VAL A 64 80.70 31.42 -15.26
CA VAL A 64 79.90 30.28 -14.83
C VAL A 64 78.92 30.80 -13.78
N CYS A 65 77.63 30.68 -14.07
CA CYS A 65 76.57 31.03 -13.12
C CYS A 65 75.76 29.78 -12.84
N VAL A 66 75.69 29.43 -11.56
CA VAL A 66 74.82 28.37 -11.06
C VAL A 66 73.62 29.00 -10.39
N ASP A 67 72.50 28.30 -10.49
CA ASP A 67 71.27 28.68 -9.83
C ASP A 67 71.50 28.83 -8.32
N LEU A 68 71.01 29.92 -7.74
CA LEU A 68 71.07 30.14 -6.31
C LEU A 68 69.84 29.48 -5.68
N ASP A 69 70.02 28.34 -5.02
CA ASP A 69 68.89 27.71 -4.33
C ASP A 69 68.51 28.52 -3.08
N GLU A 70 67.51 29.39 -3.21
CA GLU A 70 67.06 30.22 -2.09
C GLU A 70 66.41 29.40 -0.97
N CYS A 71 65.94 28.17 -1.26
CA CYS A 71 65.25 27.31 -0.30
C CYS A 71 66.19 26.68 0.74
N VAL A 72 67.49 26.60 0.46
CA VAL A 72 68.50 26.09 1.40
C VAL A 72 69.22 27.20 2.18
N ILE A 73 68.98 28.47 1.81
CA ILE A 73 69.65 29.63 2.41
C ILE A 73 68.68 30.33 3.37
N PRO A 74 68.95 30.34 4.69
CA PRO A 74 68.08 30.99 5.67
C PRO A 74 67.85 32.48 5.34
N GLY A 75 66.59 32.86 5.18
CA GLY A 75 66.17 34.24 4.89
C GLY A 75 66.31 34.69 3.43
N ALA A 76 66.68 33.80 2.50
CA ALA A 76 66.73 34.12 1.06
C ALA A 76 65.37 33.99 0.34
N HIS A 77 64.39 33.34 0.97
CA HIS A 77 63.00 33.28 0.50
C HIS A 77 62.03 33.92 1.50
N ASN A 78 60.84 34.30 1.02
CA ASN A 78 59.77 34.91 1.82
C ASN A 78 58.50 34.03 1.92
N CYS A 79 58.62 32.71 1.66
CA CYS A 79 57.52 31.76 1.81
C CYS A 79 56.90 31.78 3.22
N SER A 80 55.57 31.61 3.30
CA SER A 80 54.80 31.53 4.55
C SER A 80 55.11 30.25 5.34
N GLU A 81 54.85 30.23 6.65
CA GLU A 81 55.01 29.03 7.50
C GLU A 81 54.20 27.82 6.99
N ASP A 82 53.05 28.05 6.35
CA ASP A 82 52.17 26.99 5.79
C ASP A 82 52.48 26.68 4.31
N SER A 83 53.72 26.88 3.87
CA SER A 83 54.15 26.64 2.49
C SER A 83 55.55 26.03 2.39
N SER A 84 55.79 25.27 1.32
CA SER A 84 57.09 24.74 0.97
C SER A 84 57.75 25.60 -0.10
N CYS A 85 59.05 25.82 0.04
CA CYS A 85 59.86 26.50 -0.97
C CYS A 85 60.32 25.46 -2.02
N VAL A 86 60.07 25.77 -3.29
CA VAL A 86 60.55 24.99 -4.44
C VAL A 86 61.47 25.87 -5.25
N ASN A 87 62.74 25.47 -5.32
CA ASN A 87 63.74 26.19 -6.10
C ASN A 87 63.45 26.08 -7.61
N THR A 88 63.63 27.17 -8.33
CA THR A 88 63.42 27.24 -9.78
C THR A 88 64.60 27.99 -10.43
N PRO A 89 64.96 27.74 -11.69
CA PRO A 89 66.08 28.46 -12.29
C PRO A 89 65.91 29.99 -12.26
N GLY A 90 66.72 30.67 -11.46
CA GLY A 90 66.76 32.11 -11.25
C GLY A 90 65.78 32.67 -10.22
N SER A 91 65.03 31.82 -9.50
CA SER A 91 64.07 32.25 -8.47
C SER A 91 63.55 31.09 -7.62
N TYR A 92 62.53 31.32 -6.80
CA TYR A 92 61.84 30.27 -6.06
C TYR A 92 60.32 30.43 -6.17
N LEU A 93 59.59 29.33 -6.00
CA LEU A 93 58.14 29.31 -5.88
C LEU A 93 57.75 28.82 -4.49
N CYS A 94 56.82 29.50 -3.84
CA CYS A 94 56.20 29.03 -2.61
C CYS A 94 54.93 28.25 -2.96
N THR A 95 54.91 26.95 -2.69
CA THR A 95 53.74 26.09 -2.86
C THR A 95 53.05 25.91 -1.52
N CYS A 96 51.75 26.22 -1.43
CA CYS A 96 50.99 26.02 -0.20
C CYS A 96 50.89 24.53 0.13
N SER A 97 50.96 24.21 1.42
CA SER A 97 50.69 22.85 1.92
C SER A 97 49.23 22.45 1.64
N ASP A 98 48.94 21.14 1.67
CA ASP A 98 47.56 20.64 1.56
C ASP A 98 46.67 21.32 2.62
N GLY A 99 45.44 21.69 2.24
CA GLY A 99 44.52 22.47 3.07
C GLY A 99 44.71 24.00 3.00
N PHE A 100 45.67 24.50 2.19
CA PHE A 100 45.92 25.93 2.03
C PHE A 100 45.88 26.36 0.56
N ARG A 101 45.45 27.60 0.30
CA ARG A 101 45.48 28.22 -1.03
C ARG A 101 46.30 29.51 -1.04
N LEU A 102 46.93 29.79 -2.18
CA LEU A 102 47.73 30.99 -2.36
C LEU A 102 46.81 32.20 -2.59
N THR A 103 46.81 33.15 -1.65
CA THR A 103 46.07 34.40 -1.73
C THR A 103 47.03 35.55 -2.05
N PRO A 104 46.82 36.30 -3.15
CA PRO A 104 47.68 37.41 -3.54
C PRO A 104 47.85 38.44 -2.41
N GLY A 105 49.10 38.68 -2.00
CA GLY A 105 49.44 39.66 -0.96
C GLY A 105 49.27 39.18 0.50
N LEU A 106 48.63 38.03 0.74
CA LEU A 106 48.42 37.45 2.07
C LEU A 106 49.16 36.12 2.28
N GLY A 107 49.74 35.54 1.23
CA GLY A 107 50.46 34.27 1.29
C GLY A 107 49.51 33.07 1.27
N CYS A 108 49.91 31.97 1.88
CA CYS A 108 49.06 30.78 1.99
C CYS A 108 48.04 30.95 3.11
N THR A 109 46.76 30.90 2.73
CA THR A 109 45.63 31.01 3.64
C THR A 109 44.89 29.69 3.69
N ASP A 110 44.44 29.34 4.89
CA ASP A 110 43.60 28.18 5.16
C ASP A 110 42.41 28.13 4.19
N VAL A 111 42.15 26.94 3.65
CA VAL A 111 40.90 26.66 2.92
C VAL A 111 39.89 26.27 3.97
N ASP A 112 38.76 26.98 4.04
CA ASP A 112 37.69 26.60 4.94
C ASP A 112 36.78 25.62 4.21
N GLU A 113 37.05 24.32 4.37
CA GLU A 113 36.27 23.29 3.69
C GLU A 113 34.80 23.28 4.15
N CYS A 114 34.50 23.82 5.33
CA CYS A 114 33.15 23.91 5.87
C CYS A 114 32.36 25.09 5.27
N ALA A 115 33.03 26.19 4.91
CA ALA A 115 32.40 27.35 4.28
C ALA A 115 32.23 27.19 2.76
N GLU A 116 33.01 26.31 2.14
CA GLU A 116 33.03 26.11 0.68
C GLU A 116 32.22 24.87 0.27
N PRO A 117 31.10 25.04 -0.48
CA PRO A 117 30.24 23.94 -0.86
C PRO A 117 30.96 22.85 -1.66
N GLY A 118 30.88 21.61 -1.19
CA GLY A 118 31.44 20.44 -1.87
C GLY A 118 32.87 20.08 -1.46
N LEU A 119 33.50 20.82 -0.55
CA LEU A 119 34.83 20.48 0.00
C LEU A 119 34.75 19.68 1.31
N SER A 120 33.82 20.01 2.21
CA SER A 120 33.56 19.19 3.39
C SER A 120 32.83 17.90 3.00
N HIS A 121 33.53 16.80 2.83
CA HIS A 121 32.95 15.46 2.60
C HIS A 121 32.23 14.89 3.85
N CYS A 122 31.64 15.73 4.69
CA CYS A 122 30.91 15.34 5.89
C CYS A 122 29.55 14.72 5.55
N HIS A 123 29.09 13.82 6.40
CA HIS A 123 27.72 13.31 6.34
C HIS A 123 26.72 14.47 6.45
N ALA A 124 25.55 14.35 5.82
CA ALA A 124 24.52 15.40 5.84
C ALA A 124 24.06 15.78 7.27
N LEU A 125 24.16 14.85 8.21
CA LEU A 125 23.83 15.08 9.64
C LEU A 125 25.02 15.57 10.48
N ALA A 126 26.26 15.43 9.99
CA ALA A 126 27.46 15.77 10.75
C ALA A 126 27.72 17.28 10.73
N THR A 127 28.25 17.80 11.83
CA THR A 127 28.72 19.17 11.91
C THR A 127 30.17 19.23 11.44
N CYS A 128 30.45 20.05 10.42
CA CYS A 128 31.80 20.32 9.96
C CYS A 128 32.47 21.34 10.88
N ILE A 129 33.70 21.04 11.31
CA ILE A 129 34.53 21.91 12.14
C ILE A 129 35.83 22.16 11.38
N ASN A 130 36.00 23.38 10.87
CA ASN A 130 37.23 23.79 10.20
C ASN A 130 38.35 23.99 11.22
N SER A 131 39.55 23.56 10.87
CA SER A 131 40.78 23.77 11.64
C SER A 131 41.91 24.16 10.69
N LYS A 132 42.97 24.79 11.21
CA LYS A 132 44.04 25.28 10.34
C LYS A 132 44.72 24.10 9.59
N GLY A 133 44.56 24.05 8.27
CA GLY A 133 45.10 23.05 7.35
C GLY A 133 44.28 21.78 7.17
N ASN A 134 43.10 21.65 7.81
CA ASN A 134 42.21 20.49 7.67
C ASN A 134 40.83 20.74 8.31
N TYR A 135 39.86 19.89 8.05
CA TYR A 135 38.56 19.88 8.74
C TYR A 135 38.29 18.55 9.44
N SER A 136 37.30 18.56 10.34
CA SER A 136 36.76 17.35 10.95
C SER A 136 35.24 17.35 10.91
N CYS A 137 34.66 16.16 10.79
CA CYS A 137 33.21 15.97 10.81
C CYS A 137 32.83 15.28 12.11
N VAL A 138 31.83 15.82 12.82
CA VAL A 138 31.38 15.27 14.10
C VAL A 138 29.91 14.89 13.97
N CYS A 139 29.60 13.60 14.21
CA CYS A 139 28.21 13.15 14.26
C CYS A 139 27.46 13.81 15.41
N PRO A 140 26.17 14.12 15.22
CA PRO A 140 25.35 14.70 16.27
C PRO A 140 25.14 13.71 17.42
N VAL A 141 24.75 14.23 18.59
CA VAL A 141 24.47 13.40 19.76
C VAL A 141 23.44 12.32 19.42
N GLY A 142 23.78 11.08 19.76
CA GLY A 142 22.96 9.90 19.51
C GLY A 142 23.19 9.19 18.19
N TYR A 143 24.11 9.70 17.37
CA TYR A 143 24.63 9.02 16.18
C TYR A 143 26.09 8.62 16.41
N LEU A 144 26.45 7.44 15.92
CA LEU A 144 27.79 6.87 15.94
C LEU A 144 28.36 6.90 14.53
N GLY A 145 29.66 7.15 14.42
CA GLY A 145 30.36 7.12 13.13
C GLY A 145 31.60 8.01 13.09
N ASP A 146 32.20 8.11 11.92
CA ASP A 146 33.43 8.89 11.65
C ASP A 146 33.13 10.33 11.19
N GLY A 147 31.85 10.73 11.17
CA GLY A 147 31.39 12.03 10.71
C GLY A 147 31.23 12.13 9.18
N GLN A 148 31.76 11.18 8.41
CA GLN A 148 31.42 11.00 6.99
C GLN A 148 30.26 10.02 6.83
N HIS A 149 30.12 9.10 7.78
CA HIS A 149 28.95 8.23 7.99
C HIS A 149 28.46 8.45 9.43
N CYS A 150 27.15 8.64 9.59
CA CYS A 150 26.53 8.78 10.91
C CYS A 150 25.25 7.95 10.96
N GLU A 151 25.19 6.98 11.87
CA GLU A 151 24.03 6.09 12.07
C GLU A 151 23.66 6.02 13.55
N CYS A 152 22.37 5.88 13.86
CA CYS A 152 21.94 5.62 15.23
C CYS A 152 22.01 4.12 15.56
N SER A 153 21.93 3.80 16.86
CA SER A 153 21.78 2.43 17.36
C SER A 153 20.62 2.40 18.39
N PRO A 154 20.01 1.23 18.65
CA PRO A 154 18.93 1.14 19.63
C PRO A 154 19.34 1.74 20.98
N GLY A 155 18.60 2.77 21.43
CA GLY A 155 18.86 3.48 22.69
C GLY A 155 19.94 4.57 22.63
N SER A 156 20.55 4.86 21.47
CA SER A 156 21.48 6.00 21.35
C SER A 156 20.79 7.34 21.13
N CYS A 157 19.57 7.34 20.62
CA CYS A 157 18.82 8.55 20.32
C CYS A 157 18.50 9.40 21.56
N GLY A 158 18.23 10.69 21.35
CA GLY A 158 17.85 11.63 22.41
C GLY A 158 16.54 11.23 23.13
N PRO A 159 16.21 11.89 24.25
CA PRO A 159 15.05 11.53 25.05
C PRO A 159 13.75 11.53 24.23
N GLY A 160 13.05 10.40 24.23
CA GLY A 160 11.79 10.22 23.51
C GLY A 160 11.93 9.89 22.00
N LEU A 161 13.14 9.74 21.47
CA LEU A 161 13.38 9.32 20.09
C LEU A 161 13.83 7.87 20.05
N ASP A 162 13.45 7.14 19.00
CA ASP A 162 13.91 5.78 18.76
C ASP A 162 14.67 5.68 17.43
N CYS A 163 15.56 4.68 17.34
CA CYS A 163 16.35 4.44 16.16
C CYS A 163 15.63 3.45 15.23
N VAL A 164 15.02 3.96 14.16
CA VAL A 164 14.20 3.18 13.23
C VAL A 164 14.80 3.15 11.82
N PRO A 165 14.59 2.06 11.05
CA PRO A 165 15.08 1.96 9.68
C PRO A 165 14.22 2.78 8.71
N GLU A 166 14.85 3.72 8.00
CA GLU A 166 14.26 4.47 6.90
C GLU A 166 15.08 4.19 5.62
N GLY A 167 14.59 3.22 4.82
CA GLY A 167 15.33 2.68 3.68
C GLY A 167 16.53 1.85 4.11
N ASP A 168 17.73 2.18 3.63
CA ASP A 168 19.00 1.52 3.98
C ASP A 168 19.72 2.19 5.17
N THR A 169 19.15 3.25 5.76
CA THR A 169 19.78 4.06 6.82
C THR A 169 18.95 4.09 8.10
N LEU A 170 19.62 4.10 9.25
CA LEU A 170 19.00 4.20 10.58
C LEU A 170 18.93 5.65 11.04
N MET A 171 17.73 6.13 11.38
CA MET A 171 17.51 7.50 11.84
C MET A 171 16.77 7.55 13.17
N CYS A 172 17.07 8.57 13.96
CA CYS A 172 16.35 8.87 15.20
C CYS A 172 15.03 9.58 14.88
N VAL A 173 13.92 8.89 15.05
CA VAL A 173 12.57 9.39 14.76
C VAL A 173 11.75 9.43 16.04
N ASP A 174 10.81 10.38 16.10
CA ASP A 174 9.79 10.38 17.15
C ASP A 174 8.69 9.37 16.79
N PRO A 175 8.49 8.29 17.56
CA PRO A 175 7.45 7.30 17.27
C PRO A 175 6.02 7.84 17.43
N CYS A 176 5.84 9.06 17.94
CA CYS A 176 4.56 9.78 17.91
C CYS A 176 4.26 10.44 16.55
N GLN A 177 5.26 10.55 15.66
CA GLN A 177 5.09 11.09 14.30
C GLN A 177 5.01 9.99 13.26
N GLU A 178 5.64 8.84 13.52
CA GLU A 178 5.67 7.71 12.59
C GLU A 178 5.38 6.39 13.32
N TYR A 179 4.27 5.74 12.95
CA TYR A 179 3.80 4.50 13.53
C TYR A 179 2.79 3.80 12.60
N HIS A 180 2.59 2.51 12.81
CA HIS A 180 1.53 1.73 12.19
C HIS A 180 0.24 1.77 13.01
N ILE A 181 -0.89 1.57 12.36
CA ILE A 181 -2.21 1.63 13.00
C ILE A 181 -2.70 0.20 13.24
N LEU A 182 -3.16 -0.06 14.47
CA LEU A 182 -3.94 -1.25 14.82
C LEU A 182 -5.34 -0.79 15.21
N ASP A 183 -6.32 -1.02 14.33
CA ASP A 183 -7.70 -0.57 14.52
C ASP A 183 -8.73 -1.70 14.50
N GLU A 184 -8.27 -2.93 14.64
CA GLU A 184 -9.12 -4.09 14.64
C GLU A 184 -10.03 -4.10 15.88
N TYR A 185 -11.33 -3.99 15.64
CA TYR A 185 -12.36 -3.97 16.70
C TYR A 185 -12.31 -5.19 17.62
N TRP A 186 -11.88 -6.34 17.10
CA TRP A 186 -11.79 -7.57 17.86
C TRP A 186 -10.72 -7.52 18.96
N ARG A 187 -9.88 -6.48 19.00
CA ARG A 187 -8.88 -6.26 20.03
C ARG A 187 -9.46 -5.89 21.40
N SER A 188 -10.74 -5.57 21.46
CA SER A 188 -11.41 -5.25 22.73
C SER A 188 -11.39 -6.40 23.71
N THR A 189 -11.13 -6.11 24.98
CA THR A 189 -11.35 -7.06 26.08
C THR A 189 -12.83 -7.46 26.22
N GLU A 190 -13.78 -6.68 25.69
CA GLU A 190 -15.20 -7.04 25.63
C GLU A 190 -15.53 -7.97 24.45
N TYR A 191 -14.62 -8.12 23.48
CA TYR A 191 -14.84 -9.01 22.35
C TYR A 191 -14.67 -10.47 22.76
N GLY A 192 -15.50 -11.35 22.19
CA GLY A 192 -15.56 -12.77 22.56
C GLY A 192 -14.34 -13.59 22.14
N ALA A 193 -14.48 -14.91 22.29
CA ALA A 193 -13.43 -15.90 22.04
C ALA A 193 -13.03 -16.03 20.57
N GLY A 194 -11.76 -16.33 20.32
CA GLY A 194 -11.24 -16.64 18.99
C GLY A 194 -9.82 -17.21 19.03
N TYR A 195 -9.18 -17.31 17.87
CA TYR A 195 -7.84 -17.89 17.71
C TYR A 195 -6.89 -16.98 16.91
N THR A 196 -7.13 -15.68 16.92
CA THR A 196 -6.29 -14.69 16.23
C THR A 196 -4.96 -14.53 16.95
N CYS A 197 -3.90 -14.24 16.19
CA CYS A 197 -2.57 -13.99 16.73
C CYS A 197 -1.81 -12.89 16.01
N ASP A 198 -0.94 -12.22 16.77
CA ASP A 198 -0.17 -11.05 16.34
C ASP A 198 1.26 -11.40 15.87
N LEU A 199 1.43 -12.53 15.18
CA LEU A 199 2.75 -13.04 14.74
C LEU A 199 3.52 -12.10 13.79
N GLY A 200 2.83 -11.15 13.15
CA GLY A 200 3.42 -10.21 12.19
C GLY A 200 3.84 -8.87 12.77
N LEU A 201 3.66 -8.64 14.08
CA LEU A 201 3.94 -7.32 14.67
C LEU A 201 5.44 -7.12 14.93
N SER A 202 5.98 -6.02 14.42
CA SER A 202 7.35 -5.57 14.70
C SER A 202 7.44 -4.06 14.47
N GLY A 203 7.80 -3.31 15.51
CA GLY A 203 7.98 -1.85 15.44
C GLY A 203 6.89 -1.07 16.17
N TRP A 204 6.77 0.21 15.86
CA TRP A 204 5.87 1.13 16.56
C TRP A 204 4.44 1.09 16.01
N TYR A 205 3.48 0.89 16.92
CA TYR A 205 2.05 0.84 16.64
C TYR A 205 1.26 1.79 17.53
N ARG A 206 0.14 2.26 17.01
CA ARG A 206 -0.89 2.98 17.75
C ARG A 206 -2.20 2.21 17.66
N PHE A 207 -2.78 1.90 18.82
CA PHE A 207 -4.13 1.39 18.87
C PHE A 207 -5.12 2.52 18.61
N MET A 208 -6.05 2.27 17.70
CA MET A 208 -7.12 3.20 17.39
C MET A 208 -8.45 2.46 17.25
N GLY A 209 -9.54 3.19 17.37
CA GLY A 209 -10.85 2.64 17.08
C GLY A 209 -11.54 1.94 18.26
N PRO A 210 -12.62 1.21 17.95
CA PRO A 210 -13.65 0.86 18.94
C PRO A 210 -13.20 -0.27 19.87
N GLY A 211 -12.10 -0.96 19.55
CA GLY A 211 -11.52 -1.97 20.42
C GLY A 211 -10.95 -1.40 21.72
N GLY A 212 -10.59 -0.11 21.70
CA GLY A 212 -9.82 0.56 22.74
C GLY A 212 -8.60 1.26 22.09
N VAL A 213 -8.11 2.31 22.74
CA VAL A 213 -6.99 3.14 22.24
C VAL A 213 -5.71 2.94 23.05
N SER A 214 -5.78 2.14 24.11
CA SER A 214 -4.62 1.69 24.87
C SER A 214 -4.72 0.20 25.17
N LEU A 215 -3.57 -0.44 25.39
CA LEU A 215 -3.53 -1.79 25.94
C LEU A 215 -4.27 -1.85 27.27
N ALA A 216 -4.86 -3.00 27.60
CA ALA A 216 -5.42 -3.21 28.94
C ALA A 216 -4.30 -3.28 29.99
N GLU A 217 -4.46 -2.56 31.11
CA GLU A 217 -3.52 -2.60 32.24
C GLU A 217 -3.88 -3.68 33.27
N THR A 218 -4.98 -4.38 33.06
CA THR A 218 -5.48 -5.44 33.94
C THR A 218 -5.50 -6.77 33.22
N CYS A 219 -5.34 -7.85 34.00
CA CYS A 219 -5.35 -9.21 33.46
C CYS A 219 -6.66 -9.52 32.75
N VAL A 220 -6.56 -9.78 31.45
CA VAL A 220 -7.70 -10.09 30.59
C VAL A 220 -8.03 -11.59 30.73
N PRO A 221 -9.29 -11.99 31.00
CA PRO A 221 -9.67 -13.40 31.08
C PRO A 221 -9.41 -14.16 29.77
N VAL A 222 -9.07 -15.45 29.84
CA VAL A 222 -8.87 -16.31 28.65
C VAL A 222 -10.09 -16.26 27.71
N LEU A 223 -9.87 -16.48 26.41
CA LEU A 223 -10.93 -16.48 25.38
C LEU A 223 -11.66 -15.12 25.22
N HIS A 224 -10.91 -14.03 25.32
CA HIS A 224 -11.37 -12.67 25.01
C HIS A 224 -10.49 -12.05 23.92
N CYS A 225 -10.92 -10.93 23.35
CA CYS A 225 -10.16 -10.22 22.31
C CYS A 225 -9.88 -11.13 21.09
N ASN A 226 -10.82 -12.01 20.74
CA ASN A 226 -10.73 -12.92 19.60
C ASN A 226 -9.46 -13.78 19.57
N THR A 227 -8.89 -14.06 20.75
CA THR A 227 -7.68 -14.86 20.92
C THR A 227 -7.83 -15.83 22.09
N ALA A 228 -7.00 -16.88 22.12
CA ALA A 228 -7.11 -17.91 23.15
C ALA A 228 -6.44 -17.46 24.45
N ALA A 229 -5.27 -16.81 24.33
CA ALA A 229 -4.47 -16.29 25.42
C ALA A 229 -4.25 -14.76 25.25
N PRO A 230 -5.15 -13.94 25.79
CA PRO A 230 -5.09 -12.49 25.62
C PRO A 230 -3.90 -11.87 26.32
N MET A 231 -3.24 -10.92 25.64
CA MET A 231 -2.10 -10.17 26.16
C MET A 231 -2.51 -8.78 26.65
N TRP A 232 -1.97 -8.38 27.78
CA TRP A 232 -2.24 -7.11 28.46
C TRP A 232 -0.94 -6.49 28.99
N LEU A 233 -0.93 -5.19 29.22
CA LEU A 233 0.24 -4.45 29.71
C LEU A 233 0.41 -4.65 31.22
N ASN A 234 1.52 -5.24 31.63
CA ASN A 234 1.84 -5.41 33.05
C ASN A 234 2.48 -4.12 33.61
N GLY A 235 1.62 -3.29 34.19
CA GLY A 235 1.98 -1.99 34.76
C GLY A 235 1.19 -0.86 34.11
N THR A 236 1.32 0.34 34.66
CA THR A 236 0.63 1.53 34.15
C THR A 236 1.32 2.11 32.93
N HIS A 237 0.55 2.76 32.05
CA HIS A 237 1.08 3.60 30.99
C HIS A 237 1.94 4.75 31.55
N PRO A 238 2.98 5.19 30.83
CA PRO A 238 3.84 6.31 31.23
C PRO A 238 3.13 7.67 31.19
N SER A 239 3.61 8.64 31.96
CA SER A 239 3.23 10.05 31.78
C SER A 239 3.98 10.70 30.60
N SER A 240 3.50 11.86 30.13
CA SER A 240 4.05 12.55 28.95
C SER A 240 5.51 13.01 29.08
N ASP A 241 6.03 13.12 30.30
CA ASP A 241 7.38 13.55 30.64
C ASP A 241 8.40 12.40 30.77
N GLU A 242 7.95 11.15 30.81
CA GLU A 242 8.82 9.97 30.97
C GLU A 242 9.54 9.53 29.68
N GLY A 243 9.08 9.99 28.50
CA GLY A 243 9.65 9.57 27.21
C GLY A 243 9.29 8.13 26.84
N ILE A 244 10.24 7.38 26.28
CA ILE A 244 10.06 5.96 25.95
C ILE A 244 10.40 5.12 27.18
N VAL A 245 9.44 4.35 27.68
CA VAL A 245 9.62 3.45 28.83
C VAL A 245 9.52 1.99 28.41
N ASN A 246 10.33 1.13 29.04
CA ASN A 246 10.24 -0.31 28.85
C ASN A 246 9.22 -0.91 29.83
N ARG A 247 8.33 -1.76 29.31
CA ARG A 247 7.29 -2.49 30.02
C ARG A 247 7.26 -3.95 29.56
N THR A 248 6.42 -4.74 30.19
CA THR A 248 6.20 -6.14 29.84
C THR A 248 4.72 -6.34 29.49
N ALA A 249 4.43 -7.00 28.38
CA ALA A 249 3.10 -7.49 28.08
C ALA A 249 2.98 -8.95 28.51
N CYS A 250 1.95 -9.26 29.29
CA CYS A 250 1.69 -10.57 29.87
C CYS A 250 0.50 -11.26 29.21
N ALA A 251 0.58 -12.57 28.98
CA ALA A 251 -0.52 -13.36 28.44
C ALA A 251 -1.20 -14.21 29.51
N HIS A 252 -2.53 -14.18 29.56
CA HIS A 252 -3.30 -15.04 30.46
C HIS A 252 -3.59 -16.40 29.84
N TRP A 253 -3.21 -17.48 30.53
CA TRP A 253 -3.58 -18.85 30.16
C TRP A 253 -3.62 -19.78 31.37
N SER A 254 -4.53 -20.76 31.36
CA SER A 254 -4.64 -21.79 32.40
C SER A 254 -4.69 -21.24 33.85
N GLY A 255 -5.31 -20.07 34.05
CA GLY A 255 -5.41 -19.42 35.35
C GLY A 255 -4.17 -18.62 35.80
N HIS A 256 -3.16 -18.49 34.94
CA HIS A 256 -1.98 -17.66 35.18
C HIS A 256 -2.00 -16.43 34.28
N CYS A 257 -2.12 -15.24 34.87
CA CYS A 257 -2.23 -13.96 34.17
C CYS A 257 -0.98 -13.52 33.38
N CYS A 258 0.17 -14.15 33.64
CA CYS A 258 1.43 -13.88 32.93
C CYS A 258 2.18 -15.19 32.72
N LEU A 259 1.55 -16.13 32.00
CA LEU A 259 2.22 -17.41 31.67
C LEU A 259 3.28 -17.20 30.59
N TRP A 260 2.99 -16.34 29.62
CA TRP A 260 3.94 -15.85 28.63
C TRP A 260 4.10 -14.34 28.77
N GLU A 261 5.27 -13.86 28.37
CA GLU A 261 5.60 -12.45 28.40
C GLU A 261 6.36 -12.03 27.13
N ALA A 262 6.18 -10.77 26.75
CA ALA A 262 6.92 -10.12 25.69
C ALA A 262 7.34 -8.71 26.13
N PRO A 263 8.56 -8.25 25.79
CA PRO A 263 8.96 -6.88 26.05
C PRO A 263 8.15 -5.92 25.16
N VAL A 264 7.73 -4.80 25.74
CA VAL A 264 7.03 -3.72 25.02
C VAL A 264 7.61 -2.39 25.43
N GLN A 265 7.86 -1.50 24.49
CA GLN A 265 8.20 -0.10 24.81
C GLN A 265 6.96 0.76 24.63
N VAL A 266 6.75 1.72 25.52
CA VAL A 266 5.56 2.60 25.49
C VAL A 266 6.02 4.04 25.56
N LYS A 267 5.42 4.91 24.74
CA LYS A 267 5.61 6.35 24.83
C LYS A 267 4.25 7.06 24.88
N ALA A 268 4.12 8.01 25.79
CA ALA A 268 2.99 8.93 25.85
C ALA A 268 3.21 10.11 24.89
N CYS A 269 2.24 10.37 24.03
CA CYS A 269 2.32 11.39 22.99
C CYS A 269 1.46 12.61 23.31
N ALA A 270 1.84 13.76 22.76
CA ALA A 270 1.03 14.98 22.81
C ALA A 270 -0.34 14.70 22.18
N GLY A 271 -1.42 15.02 22.90
CA GLY A 271 -2.79 14.65 22.50
C GLY A 271 -3.38 13.48 23.28
N GLY A 272 -2.69 12.96 24.30
CA GLY A 272 -3.26 12.02 25.27
C GLY A 272 -3.42 10.59 24.76
N TYR A 273 -2.55 10.19 23.81
CA TYR A 273 -2.52 8.82 23.28
C TYR A 273 -1.15 8.18 23.48
N TYR A 274 -1.08 6.87 23.28
CA TYR A 274 0.14 6.09 23.44
C TYR A 274 0.54 5.42 22.13
N VAL A 275 1.84 5.25 21.95
CA VAL A 275 2.44 4.42 20.91
C VAL A 275 3.26 3.32 21.57
N TYR A 276 3.28 2.14 20.93
CA TYR A 276 3.82 0.91 21.48
C TYR A 276 4.79 0.28 20.50
N ASN A 277 6.03 0.02 20.92
CA ASN A 277 6.93 -0.84 20.18
C ASN A 277 6.54 -2.30 20.51
N LEU A 278 5.86 -2.96 19.58
CA LEU A 278 5.33 -4.31 19.75
C LEU A 278 6.18 -5.32 18.99
N THR A 279 6.32 -6.51 19.58
CA THR A 279 7.02 -7.65 18.97
C THR A 279 6.06 -8.81 18.79
N ALA A 280 6.36 -9.71 17.85
CA ALA A 280 5.61 -10.94 17.69
C ALA A 280 5.54 -11.71 19.03
N PRO A 281 4.36 -12.18 19.44
CA PRO A 281 4.20 -12.92 20.68
C PRO A 281 4.86 -14.31 20.58
N PRO A 282 5.20 -14.94 21.73
CA PRO A 282 5.93 -16.21 21.74
C PRO A 282 5.20 -17.39 21.06
N GLU A 283 3.87 -17.33 20.96
CA GLU A 283 3.01 -18.42 20.54
C GLU A 283 1.86 -17.92 19.63
N CYS A 284 1.34 -18.79 18.75
CA CYS A 284 0.40 -18.42 17.67
C CYS A 284 -1.07 -18.24 18.10
N TYR A 285 -1.35 -18.18 19.39
CA TYR A 285 -2.71 -18.01 19.93
C TYR A 285 -2.78 -16.88 20.97
N LEU A 286 -1.83 -15.94 20.86
CA LEU A 286 -1.71 -14.74 21.68
C LEU A 286 -1.93 -13.50 20.81
N ALA A 287 -2.70 -12.54 21.31
CA ALA A 287 -2.91 -11.24 20.68
C ALA A 287 -2.98 -10.13 21.74
N TYR A 288 -2.53 -8.93 21.37
CA TYR A 288 -2.54 -7.74 22.21
C TYR A 288 -3.95 -7.15 22.32
N CYS A 289 -4.44 -7.06 23.56
CA CYS A 289 -5.79 -6.62 23.88
C CYS A 289 -5.83 -5.17 24.34
N THR A 290 -6.86 -4.47 23.89
CA THR A 290 -7.12 -3.07 24.23
C THR A 290 -8.28 -2.95 25.20
N ASP A 291 -8.16 -2.01 26.14
CA ASP A 291 -9.23 -1.71 27.08
C ASP A 291 -10.24 -0.76 26.43
N PRO A 292 -11.52 -1.14 26.25
CA PRO A 292 -12.52 -0.24 25.66
C PRO A 292 -12.80 0.99 26.53
N SER A 293 -12.51 0.95 27.84
CA SER A 293 -12.65 2.10 28.75
C SER A 293 -11.56 3.16 28.58
N SER A 294 -10.45 2.82 27.88
CA SER A 294 -9.36 3.76 27.57
C SER A 294 -9.76 4.89 26.62
N VAL A 295 -10.90 4.74 25.95
CA VAL A 295 -11.52 5.81 25.18
C VAL A 295 -12.15 6.80 26.17
N LEU A 296 -11.34 7.74 26.69
CA LEU A 296 -11.79 8.83 27.55
C LEU A 296 -12.89 9.64 26.84
N GLY A 297 -14.15 9.34 27.15
CA GLY A 297 -15.31 10.06 26.64
C GLY A 297 -15.64 11.26 27.53
N THR A 298 -15.90 12.40 26.91
CA THR A 298 -16.69 13.48 27.52
C THR A 298 -18.18 13.08 27.49
N CYS A 299 -19.04 13.69 28.34
CA CYS A 299 -20.49 13.42 28.31
C CYS A 299 -21.16 13.72 26.96
N GLU A 300 -20.48 14.41 26.05
CA GLU A 300 -20.95 14.67 24.68
C GLU A 300 -21.00 13.40 23.82
N GLU A 301 -20.39 12.29 24.26
CA GLU A 301 -20.39 10.99 23.56
C GLU A 301 -21.46 10.01 24.08
N CYS A 302 -22.22 10.35 25.13
CA CYS A 302 -23.37 9.54 25.54
C CYS A 302 -24.49 9.71 24.51
N SER A 303 -25.13 8.61 24.17
CA SER A 303 -26.21 8.62 23.18
C SER A 303 -27.49 9.28 23.69
N THR A 304 -28.48 9.42 22.81
CA THR A 304 -29.82 9.90 23.23
C THR A 304 -30.53 8.91 24.16
N GLU A 305 -30.18 7.62 24.14
CA GLU A 305 -30.76 6.59 25.00
C GLU A 305 -30.06 6.43 26.36
N GLU A 306 -28.95 7.14 26.58
CA GLU A 306 -28.13 7.08 27.79
C GLU A 306 -28.16 8.40 28.61
N ASP A 307 -28.07 8.28 29.93
CA ASP A 307 -27.80 9.35 30.89
C ASP A 307 -26.31 9.35 31.25
N CYS A 308 -25.67 10.52 31.20
CA CYS A 308 -24.31 10.68 31.72
C CYS A 308 -24.36 10.79 33.25
N LYS A 309 -23.72 9.85 33.96
CA LYS A 309 -23.56 9.90 35.42
C LYS A 309 -22.09 10.07 35.80
N SER A 310 -21.83 11.01 36.71
CA SER A 310 -20.53 11.19 37.35
C SER A 310 -20.46 10.37 38.62
N ASP A 311 -19.40 9.59 38.78
CA ASP A 311 -19.00 8.94 40.03
C ASP A 311 -17.54 9.35 40.31
N ASP A 312 -17.32 10.11 41.39
CA ASP A 312 -16.01 10.60 41.85
C ASP A 312 -15.05 11.16 40.77
N GLY A 313 -15.59 11.96 39.83
CA GLY A 313 -14.80 12.62 38.77
C GLY A 313 -14.60 11.80 37.51
N THR A 314 -15.14 10.57 37.46
CA THR A 314 -15.22 9.72 36.27
C THR A 314 -16.64 9.69 35.71
N TRP A 315 -16.77 9.89 34.40
CA TRP A 315 -18.07 9.91 33.71
C TRP A 315 -18.39 8.55 33.09
N ARG A 316 -19.61 8.06 33.31
CA ARG A 316 -20.15 6.84 32.70
C ARG A 316 -21.51 7.10 32.06
N CYS A 317 -21.72 6.58 30.86
CA CYS A 317 -23.04 6.56 30.23
C CYS A 317 -23.86 5.38 30.81
N GLN A 318 -25.13 5.62 31.14
CA GLN A 318 -26.04 4.62 31.66
C GLN A 318 -27.39 4.77 30.98
N CYS A 319 -27.92 3.71 30.36
CA CYS A 319 -29.26 3.72 29.76
C CYS A 319 -30.32 4.40 30.63
N LYS A 320 -31.12 5.27 30.01
CA LYS A 320 -32.26 5.96 30.63
C LYS A 320 -33.24 4.94 31.19
N GLN A 321 -33.83 5.26 32.34
CA GLN A 321 -34.82 4.38 32.99
C GLN A 321 -36.19 4.38 32.30
N ASP A 322 -36.39 5.24 31.30
CA ASP A 322 -37.69 5.43 30.62
C ASP A 322 -38.06 4.31 29.63
N PHE A 323 -37.13 3.39 29.31
CA PHE A 323 -37.41 2.26 28.41
C PHE A 323 -38.12 1.11 29.14
N SER A 324 -39.43 1.23 29.39
CA SER A 324 -40.25 0.13 29.90
C SER A 324 -40.67 -0.82 28.77
N ILE A 325 -39.71 -1.50 28.13
CA ILE A 325 -40.00 -2.52 27.11
C ILE A 325 -40.14 -3.85 27.81
N THR A 326 -41.36 -4.40 27.84
CA THR A 326 -41.66 -5.72 28.42
C THR A 326 -41.89 -6.79 27.37
N ASP A 327 -42.07 -6.39 26.09
CA ASP A 327 -42.34 -7.29 24.97
C ASP A 327 -41.33 -7.08 23.82
N LEU A 328 -40.87 -8.19 23.26
CA LEU A 328 -39.92 -8.29 22.15
C LEU A 328 -40.45 -7.71 20.84
N SER A 329 -41.77 -7.60 20.72
CA SER A 329 -42.43 -6.99 19.55
C SER A 329 -42.16 -5.48 19.43
N LEU A 330 -41.82 -4.83 20.55
CA LEU A 330 -41.53 -3.40 20.65
C LEU A 330 -40.04 -3.07 20.48
N LEU A 331 -39.19 -4.09 20.29
CA LEU A 331 -37.75 -3.89 20.07
C LEU A 331 -37.53 -3.18 18.73
N GLU A 332 -36.86 -2.04 18.78
CA GLU A 332 -36.45 -1.30 17.60
C GLU A 332 -35.34 -2.05 16.86
N ARG A 333 -35.50 -2.17 15.55
CA ARG A 333 -34.66 -3.00 14.69
C ARG A 333 -34.26 -2.19 13.47
N LYS A 334 -32.96 -2.01 13.30
CA LYS A 334 -32.39 -1.38 12.11
C LYS A 334 -31.92 -2.47 11.14
N LEU A 335 -32.37 -2.40 9.90
CA LEU A 335 -31.92 -3.28 8.81
C LEU A 335 -31.34 -2.44 7.69
N GLU A 336 -30.04 -2.57 7.45
CA GLU A 336 -29.33 -1.89 6.37
C GLU A 336 -28.93 -2.90 5.29
N CYS A 337 -29.50 -2.75 4.09
CA CYS A 337 -29.22 -3.60 2.94
C CYS A 337 -28.17 -2.93 2.03
N GLY A 338 -26.89 -3.19 2.30
CA GLY A 338 -25.77 -2.71 1.48
C GLY A 338 -25.57 -3.54 0.21
N VAL A 339 -24.73 -3.07 -0.72
CA VAL A 339 -24.50 -3.73 -2.02
C VAL A 339 -23.77 -5.07 -1.86
N ASN A 340 -22.87 -5.17 -0.88
CA ASN A 340 -22.07 -6.37 -0.62
C ASN A 340 -22.47 -7.09 0.67
N ASP A 341 -23.06 -6.38 1.63
CA ASP A 341 -23.25 -6.83 3.00
C ASP A 341 -24.61 -6.34 3.53
N ILE A 342 -25.18 -7.13 4.43
CA ILE A 342 -26.44 -6.86 5.12
C ILE A 342 -26.10 -6.70 6.60
N LYS A 343 -26.51 -5.57 7.19
CA LYS A 343 -26.31 -5.29 8.62
C LYS A 343 -27.66 -5.24 9.33
N VAL A 344 -27.74 -5.92 10.47
CA VAL A 344 -28.89 -5.90 11.37
C VAL A 344 -28.43 -5.36 12.71
N SER A 345 -29.13 -4.37 13.25
CA SER A 345 -28.79 -3.71 14.51
C SER A 345 -29.98 -3.68 15.48
N LEU A 346 -29.70 -3.89 16.76
CA LEU A 346 -30.64 -3.85 17.88
C LEU A 346 -30.15 -2.88 18.97
N SER A 347 -31.06 -2.14 19.62
CA SER A 347 -30.67 -1.26 20.72
C SER A 347 -30.24 -2.07 21.97
N LYS A 348 -29.04 -1.78 22.44
CA LYS A 348 -28.40 -2.27 23.66
C LYS A 348 -29.17 -1.86 24.90
N CYS A 349 -29.68 -0.62 24.96
CA CYS A 349 -30.47 -0.15 26.10
C CYS A 349 -31.84 -0.84 26.18
N GLN A 350 -32.48 -1.08 25.03
CA GLN A 350 -33.74 -1.82 24.95
C GLN A 350 -33.56 -3.31 25.28
N LEU A 351 -32.46 -3.92 24.84
CA LEU A 351 -32.11 -5.29 25.22
C LEU A 351 -31.84 -5.40 26.73
N LYS A 352 -31.14 -4.41 27.31
CA LYS A 352 -30.87 -4.35 28.75
C LYS A 352 -32.15 -4.21 29.58
N SER A 353 -33.13 -3.42 29.14
CA SER A 353 -34.42 -3.30 29.84
C SER A 353 -35.28 -4.57 29.75
N LEU A 354 -35.10 -5.37 28.70
CA LEU A 354 -35.69 -6.71 28.56
C LEU A 354 -35.03 -7.79 29.45
N GLY A 355 -33.97 -7.43 30.18
CA GLY A 355 -33.26 -8.33 31.10
C GLY A 355 -31.99 -8.96 30.52
N PHE A 356 -31.56 -8.58 29.31
CA PHE A 356 -30.29 -9.05 28.75
C PHE A 356 -29.12 -8.26 29.34
N GLU A 357 -28.51 -8.76 30.42
CA GLU A 357 -27.29 -8.14 30.96
C GLU A 357 -26.06 -8.39 30.08
N LYS A 358 -26.02 -9.55 29.42
CA LYS A 358 -25.07 -9.90 28.36
C LYS A 358 -25.87 -10.37 27.15
N VAL A 359 -25.52 -9.87 25.96
CA VAL A 359 -26.22 -10.22 24.72
C VAL A 359 -25.29 -11.03 23.83
N PHE A 360 -25.62 -12.30 23.64
CA PHE A 360 -25.03 -13.13 22.59
C PHE A 360 -25.93 -13.04 21.37
N MET A 361 -25.44 -12.34 20.35
CA MET A 361 -26.12 -12.19 19.08
C MET A 361 -25.36 -12.95 18.00
N TYR A 362 -26.03 -13.83 17.25
CA TYR A 362 -25.39 -14.63 16.20
C TYR A 362 -26.37 -15.00 15.08
N LEU A 363 -25.87 -15.39 13.92
CA LEU A 363 -26.68 -15.81 12.78
C LEU A 363 -26.87 -17.34 12.73
N ARG A 364 -27.44 -17.87 11.65
CA ARG A 364 -27.56 -19.34 11.46
C ARG A 364 -26.22 -20.06 11.56
N ASP A 365 -25.15 -19.41 11.12
CA ASP A 365 -23.79 -19.79 11.45
C ASP A 365 -23.32 -19.01 12.69
N SER A 366 -22.96 -19.75 13.75
CA SER A 366 -22.55 -19.16 15.02
C SER A 366 -21.20 -18.44 14.96
N GLN A 367 -20.40 -18.63 13.90
CA GLN A 367 -19.17 -17.85 13.71
C GLN A 367 -19.47 -16.37 13.35
N CYS A 368 -20.67 -16.08 12.88
CA CYS A 368 -21.09 -14.71 12.58
C CYS A 368 -21.85 -14.14 13.77
N SER A 369 -21.09 -13.57 14.71
CA SER A 369 -21.57 -12.98 15.95
C SER A 369 -21.69 -11.45 15.90
N GLY A 370 -22.45 -10.89 16.84
CA GLY A 370 -22.67 -9.46 16.96
C GLY A 370 -21.54 -8.69 17.64
N PHE A 371 -21.53 -7.38 17.39
CA PHE A 371 -20.56 -6.41 17.89
C PHE A 371 -21.26 -5.08 18.20
N SER A 372 -20.65 -4.21 19.01
CA SER A 372 -21.19 -2.86 19.30
C SER A 372 -20.71 -1.83 18.27
N GLU A 373 -21.58 -0.96 17.76
CA GLU A 373 -21.26 0.00 16.69
C GLU A 373 -20.50 1.25 17.21
N ARG A 374 -19.50 1.72 16.43
CA ARG A 374 -18.51 2.76 16.82
C ARG A 374 -19.06 4.19 16.93
N GLY A 375 -20.13 4.52 16.20
CA GLY A 375 -20.72 5.88 16.16
C GLY A 375 -22.00 6.03 16.97
N ASP A 376 -22.56 4.91 17.42
CA ASP A 376 -23.83 4.85 18.13
C ASP A 376 -23.71 3.67 19.13
N ARG A 377 -23.13 3.96 20.31
CA ARG A 377 -22.87 2.98 21.39
C ARG A 377 -24.15 2.26 21.84
N ASP A 378 -25.30 2.74 21.39
CA ASP A 378 -26.61 2.15 21.58
C ASP A 378 -26.84 0.90 20.76
N TRP A 379 -26.16 0.65 19.65
CA TRP A 379 -26.54 -0.45 18.76
C TRP A 379 -25.56 -1.63 18.83
N LEU A 380 -26.13 -2.81 19.06
CA LEU A 380 -25.48 -4.08 18.79
C LEU A 380 -25.83 -4.51 17.37
N SER A 381 -24.83 -4.77 16.54
CA SER A 381 -24.98 -5.10 15.12
C SER A 381 -24.40 -6.46 14.75
N VAL A 382 -24.97 -7.15 13.77
CA VAL A 382 -24.33 -8.27 13.05
C VAL A 382 -24.32 -7.96 11.56
N VAL A 383 -23.24 -8.35 10.89
CA VAL A 383 -23.09 -8.22 9.45
C VAL A 383 -23.00 -9.60 8.80
N THR A 384 -23.62 -9.74 7.65
CA THR A 384 -23.47 -10.92 6.79
C THR A 384 -23.31 -10.52 5.33
N PRO A 385 -22.44 -11.17 4.54
CA PRO A 385 -22.36 -10.92 3.12
C PRO A 385 -23.71 -11.17 2.42
N ALA A 386 -24.06 -10.33 1.45
CA ALA A 386 -25.19 -10.52 0.54
C ALA A 386 -24.89 -11.62 -0.50
N ARG A 387 -24.54 -12.82 -0.01
CA ARG A 387 -24.16 -14.01 -0.79
C ARG A 387 -24.78 -15.25 -0.19
N ASP A 388 -25.06 -16.24 -1.03
CA ASP A 388 -25.59 -17.54 -0.58
C ASP A 388 -24.47 -18.37 0.05
N GLY A 389 -24.71 -18.91 1.26
CA GLY A 389 -23.76 -19.76 1.98
C GLY A 389 -23.12 -19.10 3.22
N PRO A 390 -22.29 -18.04 3.07
CA PRO A 390 -21.64 -17.37 4.20
C PRO A 390 -22.62 -16.98 5.30
N CYS A 391 -22.23 -17.21 6.56
CA CYS A 391 -23.06 -16.98 7.75
C CYS A 391 -24.42 -17.70 7.76
N GLY A 392 -24.60 -18.74 6.92
CA GLY A 392 -25.88 -19.43 6.74
C GLY A 392 -26.94 -18.60 6.01
N THR A 393 -26.54 -17.54 5.28
CA THR A 393 -27.45 -16.72 4.46
C THR A 393 -27.97 -17.54 3.28
N VAL A 394 -29.29 -17.45 3.05
CA VAL A 394 -29.97 -18.18 1.96
C VAL A 394 -30.49 -17.19 0.94
N MET A 395 -30.13 -17.40 -0.33
CA MET A 395 -30.60 -16.62 -1.46
C MET A 395 -31.79 -17.28 -2.15
N MET A 396 -32.86 -16.51 -2.34
CA MET A 396 -34.01 -16.86 -3.15
C MET A 396 -34.14 -15.88 -4.31
N ARG A 397 -34.34 -16.40 -5.52
CA ARG A 397 -34.50 -15.58 -6.72
C ARG A 397 -35.93 -15.67 -7.24
N ASN A 398 -36.55 -14.52 -7.50
CA ASN A 398 -37.78 -14.42 -8.26
C ASN A 398 -37.50 -13.74 -9.63
N GLU A 399 -38.55 -13.44 -10.41
CA GLU A 399 -38.39 -12.85 -11.76
C GLU A 399 -37.82 -11.42 -11.76
N THR A 400 -37.95 -10.68 -10.67
CA THR A 400 -37.60 -9.24 -10.60
C THR A 400 -36.51 -8.91 -9.58
N HIS A 401 -36.31 -9.75 -8.56
CA HIS A 401 -35.43 -9.51 -7.41
C HIS A 401 -34.70 -10.79 -6.99
N ALA A 402 -33.49 -10.60 -6.46
CA ALA A 402 -32.79 -11.58 -5.64
C ALA A 402 -32.94 -11.18 -4.17
N THR A 403 -33.51 -12.07 -3.36
CA THR A 403 -33.76 -11.86 -1.93
C THR A 403 -32.79 -12.72 -1.13
N TYR A 404 -31.98 -12.08 -0.30
CA TYR A 404 -31.10 -12.73 0.66
C TYR A 404 -31.77 -12.70 2.02
N SER A 405 -31.85 -13.85 2.68
CA SER A 405 -32.52 -14.00 3.97
C SER A 405 -31.64 -14.73 4.98
N ASN A 406 -31.75 -14.32 6.23
CA ASN A 406 -31.08 -14.99 7.35
C ASN A 406 -31.91 -14.81 8.64
N THR A 407 -31.51 -15.50 9.70
CA THR A 407 -32.14 -15.47 11.00
C THR A 407 -31.10 -15.05 12.04
N LEU A 408 -31.43 -14.00 12.79
CA LEU A 408 -30.67 -13.52 13.93
C LEU A 408 -31.18 -14.22 15.20
N TYR A 409 -30.26 -14.73 15.99
CA TYR A 409 -30.52 -15.38 17.27
C TYR A 409 -29.96 -14.52 18.40
N LEU A 410 -30.74 -14.36 19.46
CA LEU A 410 -30.33 -13.68 20.68
C LEU A 410 -30.41 -14.66 21.85
N ALA A 411 -29.38 -14.63 22.69
CA ALA A 411 -29.32 -15.37 23.94
C ALA A 411 -28.65 -14.54 25.04
N ASP A 412 -29.09 -14.74 26.27
CA ASP A 412 -28.61 -14.06 27.48
C ASP A 412 -27.33 -14.75 28.02
N GLU A 413 -27.16 -16.04 27.71
CA GLU A 413 -26.03 -16.88 28.11
C GLU A 413 -25.67 -17.90 27.01
N ILE A 414 -24.49 -18.52 27.12
CA ILE A 414 -24.05 -19.62 26.26
C ILE A 414 -24.98 -20.85 26.39
N ILE A 415 -25.60 -21.05 27.56
CA ILE A 415 -26.55 -22.13 27.82
C ILE A 415 -27.98 -21.57 27.79
N ILE A 416 -28.69 -21.82 26.69
CA ILE A 416 -30.09 -21.41 26.57
C ILE A 416 -30.98 -22.42 27.31
N ARG A 417 -31.73 -21.96 28.32
CA ARG A 417 -32.73 -22.79 29.02
C ARG A 417 -34.17 -22.46 28.65
N ASP A 418 -34.54 -21.17 28.57
CA ASP A 418 -35.97 -20.79 28.49
C ASP A 418 -36.32 -19.70 27.44
N ARG A 419 -35.37 -18.88 26.96
CA ARG A 419 -35.65 -17.78 26.01
C ARG A 419 -34.70 -17.79 24.82
N ASN A 420 -35.19 -18.29 23.68
CA ASN A 420 -34.52 -18.17 22.38
C ASN A 420 -35.30 -17.19 21.51
N ILE A 421 -34.76 -15.99 21.30
CA ILE A 421 -35.38 -15.03 20.39
C ILE A 421 -34.77 -15.23 19.02
N LYS A 422 -35.64 -15.34 18.02
CA LYS A 422 -35.25 -15.41 16.61
C LYS A 422 -35.88 -14.24 15.85
N ILE A 423 -35.06 -13.48 15.15
CA ILE A 423 -35.49 -12.36 14.31
C ILE A 423 -35.13 -12.72 12.87
N ASN A 424 -36.15 -12.96 12.05
CA ASN A 424 -35.95 -13.21 10.61
C ASN A 424 -35.81 -11.87 9.89
N PHE A 425 -34.83 -11.76 8.99
CA PHE A 425 -34.63 -10.59 8.15
C PHE A 425 -34.32 -10.99 6.71
N ALA A 426 -34.64 -10.10 5.77
CA ALA A 426 -34.35 -10.31 4.36
C ALA A 426 -34.13 -8.98 3.62
N CYS A 427 -33.17 -8.97 2.69
CA CYS A 427 -32.88 -7.86 1.79
C CYS A 427 -33.14 -8.29 0.34
N SER A 428 -33.92 -7.50 -0.40
CA SER A 428 -34.24 -7.77 -1.80
C SER A 428 -33.58 -6.76 -2.72
N TYR A 429 -32.81 -7.26 -3.68
CA TYR A 429 -32.09 -6.46 -4.67
C TYR A 429 -32.72 -6.65 -6.05
N PRO A 430 -32.96 -5.58 -6.82
CA PRO A 430 -33.48 -5.71 -8.18
C PRO A 430 -32.46 -6.45 -9.06
N LEU A 431 -32.95 -7.34 -9.93
CA LEU A 431 -32.09 -8.05 -10.86
C LEU A 431 -31.62 -7.10 -11.99
N ASP A 432 -30.32 -6.89 -12.10
CA ASP A 432 -29.65 -6.30 -13.26
C ASP A 432 -28.76 -7.35 -13.97
N MET A 433 -28.11 -7.02 -15.09
CA MET A 433 -27.28 -8.00 -15.82
C MET A 433 -26.20 -8.66 -14.95
N LYS A 434 -25.57 -7.87 -14.07
CA LYS A 434 -24.43 -8.29 -13.24
C LYS A 434 -24.89 -9.18 -12.09
N ILE A 435 -25.91 -8.77 -11.36
CA ILE A 435 -26.54 -9.54 -10.28
C ILE A 435 -27.15 -10.82 -10.86
N SER A 436 -27.76 -10.75 -12.04
CA SER A 436 -28.36 -11.92 -12.70
C SER A 436 -27.33 -12.99 -13.07
N LEU A 437 -26.11 -12.59 -13.46
CA LEU A 437 -25.02 -13.54 -13.69
C LEU A 437 -24.43 -14.08 -12.40
N LYS A 438 -24.23 -13.23 -11.39
CA LYS A 438 -23.72 -13.67 -10.07
C LYS A 438 -24.67 -14.62 -9.34
N THR A 439 -25.98 -14.45 -9.52
CA THR A 439 -27.02 -15.27 -8.90
C THR A 439 -27.39 -16.51 -9.71
N SER A 440 -26.86 -16.65 -10.93
CA SER A 440 -27.08 -17.82 -11.77
C SER A 440 -26.10 -18.94 -11.40
N LEU A 441 -26.60 -20.17 -11.25
CA LEU A 441 -25.79 -21.33 -10.86
C LEU A 441 -24.71 -21.70 -11.88
N GLN A 442 -25.04 -21.64 -13.18
CA GLN A 442 -24.12 -21.96 -14.27
C GLN A 442 -24.42 -21.11 -15.51
N PRO A 443 -24.19 -19.78 -15.47
CA PRO A 443 -24.49 -18.91 -16.60
C PRO A 443 -23.58 -19.21 -17.80
N MET A 444 -24.14 -19.09 -19.01
CA MET A 444 -23.37 -19.11 -20.25
C MET A 444 -22.71 -17.73 -20.43
N VAL A 445 -21.44 -17.63 -20.06
CA VAL A 445 -20.67 -16.38 -20.04
C VAL A 445 -19.26 -16.59 -20.60
N SER A 446 -18.80 -15.61 -21.37
CA SER A 446 -17.42 -15.47 -21.84
C SER A 446 -16.71 -14.40 -21.02
N VAL A 447 -15.43 -14.58 -20.70
CA VAL A 447 -14.66 -13.67 -19.83
C VAL A 447 -13.34 -13.32 -20.49
N LEU A 448 -12.96 -12.04 -20.42
CA LEU A 448 -11.69 -11.50 -20.91
C LEU A 448 -11.10 -10.57 -19.87
N ASN A 449 -9.80 -10.70 -19.57
CA ASN A 449 -9.09 -9.79 -18.66
C ASN A 449 -8.22 -8.83 -19.48
N ILE A 450 -8.30 -7.54 -19.18
CA ILE A 450 -7.57 -6.47 -19.87
C ILE A 450 -6.82 -5.66 -18.81
N SER A 451 -5.50 -5.51 -18.97
CA SER A 451 -4.68 -4.65 -18.10
C SER A 451 -4.38 -3.33 -18.81
N VAL A 452 -4.71 -2.20 -18.19
CA VAL A 452 -4.38 -0.87 -18.72
C VAL A 452 -3.29 -0.25 -17.82
N GLY A 453 -2.15 0.09 -18.42
CA GLY A 453 -0.98 0.60 -17.71
C GLY A 453 -1.32 1.85 -16.89
N GLY A 454 -1.12 1.78 -15.57
CA GLY A 454 -1.38 2.88 -14.64
C GLY A 454 -2.82 3.00 -14.09
N THR A 455 -3.80 2.23 -14.58
CA THR A 455 -5.21 2.31 -14.12
C THR A 455 -5.80 1.00 -13.59
N GLY A 456 -5.04 -0.10 -13.66
CA GLY A 456 -5.40 -1.38 -13.05
C GLY A 456 -5.90 -2.44 -14.04
N MET A 457 -6.41 -3.54 -13.49
CA MET A 457 -6.91 -4.69 -14.25
C MET A 457 -8.43 -4.66 -14.33
N PHE A 458 -8.93 -4.86 -15.54
CA PHE A 458 -10.35 -4.90 -15.86
C PHE A 458 -10.74 -6.32 -16.30
N THR A 459 -11.96 -6.72 -16.00
CA THR A 459 -12.56 -7.98 -16.43
C THR A 459 -13.82 -7.68 -17.22
N VAL A 460 -13.85 -8.07 -18.49
CA VAL A 460 -15.02 -7.95 -19.36
C VAL A 460 -15.72 -9.30 -19.42
N ARG A 461 -17.04 -9.29 -19.25
CA ARG A 461 -17.89 -10.49 -19.37
C ARG A 461 -18.93 -10.28 -20.47
N MET A 462 -19.15 -11.29 -21.31
CA MET A 462 -20.24 -11.34 -22.30
C MET A 462 -21.16 -12.51 -21.98
N ALA A 463 -22.48 -12.26 -21.90
CA ALA A 463 -23.46 -13.29 -21.61
C ALA A 463 -24.69 -13.19 -22.50
N LEU A 464 -25.39 -14.31 -22.65
CA LEU A 464 -26.66 -14.40 -23.38
C LEU A 464 -27.83 -14.47 -22.40
N PHE A 465 -28.87 -13.68 -22.65
CA PHE A 465 -30.07 -13.54 -21.81
C PHE A 465 -31.33 -13.96 -22.56
N GLN A 466 -32.31 -14.46 -21.81
CA GLN A 466 -33.60 -14.98 -22.28
C GLN A 466 -34.64 -13.86 -22.46
N THR A 467 -34.48 -12.75 -21.74
CA THR A 467 -35.47 -11.66 -21.66
C THR A 467 -34.89 -10.34 -22.19
N PRO A 468 -35.74 -9.44 -22.74
CA PRO A 468 -35.32 -8.12 -23.20
C PRO A 468 -34.86 -7.19 -22.06
N ALA A 469 -35.15 -7.55 -20.81
CA ALA A 469 -34.65 -6.84 -19.64
C ALA A 469 -33.19 -7.22 -19.27
N TYR A 470 -32.61 -8.23 -19.93
CA TYR A 470 -31.26 -8.74 -19.67
C TYR A 470 -31.08 -9.23 -18.21
N THR A 471 -32.12 -9.81 -17.61
CA THR A 471 -32.12 -10.25 -16.20
C THR A 471 -32.10 -11.77 -16.02
N GLN A 472 -32.26 -12.54 -17.09
CA GLN A 472 -32.28 -14.00 -17.02
C GLN A 472 -31.25 -14.59 -17.98
N PRO A 473 -30.02 -14.89 -17.53
CA PRO A 473 -29.02 -15.50 -18.39
C PRO A 473 -29.43 -16.93 -18.79
N TYR A 474 -28.99 -17.38 -19.96
CA TYR A 474 -29.02 -18.79 -20.29
C TYR A 474 -28.02 -19.55 -19.42
N GLN A 475 -28.34 -20.81 -19.12
CA GLN A 475 -27.50 -21.68 -18.31
C GLN A 475 -27.01 -22.89 -19.10
N GLY A 476 -25.82 -23.38 -18.75
CA GLY A 476 -25.18 -24.53 -19.40
C GLY A 476 -24.20 -24.16 -20.51
N SER A 477 -23.69 -25.18 -21.19
CA SER A 477 -22.62 -25.07 -22.20
C SER A 477 -23.12 -24.84 -23.63
N SER A 478 -24.42 -24.99 -23.89
CA SER A 478 -25.02 -24.76 -25.21
C SER A 478 -26.47 -24.32 -25.07
N VAL A 479 -26.97 -23.59 -26.07
CA VAL A 479 -28.34 -23.04 -26.07
C VAL A 479 -29.05 -23.45 -27.35
N THR A 480 -30.33 -23.83 -27.25
CA THR A 480 -31.15 -24.22 -28.42
C THR A 480 -32.36 -23.33 -28.56
N LEU A 481 -32.47 -22.60 -29.67
CA LEU A 481 -33.51 -21.58 -29.89
C LEU A 481 -34.23 -21.75 -31.21
N THR A 482 -35.47 -21.28 -31.27
CA THR A 482 -36.21 -21.17 -32.54
C THR A 482 -35.69 -19.95 -33.32
N THR A 483 -35.87 -19.95 -34.64
CA THR A 483 -35.50 -18.80 -35.51
C THR A 483 -36.35 -17.56 -35.26
N GLU A 484 -37.44 -17.69 -34.52
CA GLU A 484 -38.30 -16.57 -34.13
C GLU A 484 -37.82 -15.91 -32.82
N ALA A 485 -36.98 -16.59 -32.04
CA ALA A 485 -36.46 -16.08 -30.78
C ALA A 485 -35.43 -14.96 -31.01
N PHE A 486 -35.35 -14.03 -30.06
CA PHE A 486 -34.30 -13.02 -30.03
C PHE A 486 -33.16 -13.46 -29.12
N LEU A 487 -31.93 -13.18 -29.57
CA LEU A 487 -30.72 -13.28 -28.79
C LEU A 487 -30.49 -11.94 -28.09
N TYR A 488 -30.61 -11.90 -26.76
CA TYR A 488 -30.29 -10.71 -25.98
C TYR A 488 -28.88 -10.84 -25.42
N VAL A 489 -27.92 -10.11 -25.97
CA VAL A 489 -26.50 -10.19 -25.60
C VAL A 489 -26.11 -8.99 -24.77
N GLY A 490 -25.58 -9.24 -23.57
CA GLY A 490 -25.08 -8.20 -22.68
C GLY A 490 -23.59 -8.37 -22.44
N THR A 491 -22.85 -7.27 -22.47
CA THR A 491 -21.44 -7.18 -22.11
C THR A 491 -21.28 -6.24 -20.92
N MET A 492 -20.39 -6.56 -19.97
CA MET A 492 -20.17 -5.74 -18.79
C MET A 492 -18.71 -5.71 -18.36
N LEU A 493 -18.29 -4.56 -17.85
CA LEU A 493 -16.97 -4.29 -17.31
C LEU A 493 -17.00 -4.37 -15.78
N ASP A 494 -16.05 -5.11 -15.21
CA ASP A 494 -15.78 -5.24 -13.78
C ASP A 494 -14.33 -4.82 -13.47
N GLY A 495 -14.08 -4.27 -12.28
CA GLY A 495 -12.74 -3.89 -11.83
C GLY A 495 -12.24 -2.54 -12.38
N GLY A 496 -11.19 -2.00 -11.76
CA GLY A 496 -10.64 -0.68 -12.08
C GLY A 496 -11.59 0.50 -11.79
N ASP A 497 -11.26 1.66 -12.32
CA ASP A 497 -12.10 2.86 -12.24
C ASP A 497 -13.17 2.86 -13.35
N LEU A 498 -14.36 2.36 -13.01
CA LEU A 498 -15.51 2.29 -13.92
C LEU A 498 -16.10 3.67 -14.26
N SER A 499 -15.73 4.73 -13.55
CA SER A 499 -16.21 6.09 -13.86
C SER A 499 -15.49 6.69 -15.07
N ARG A 500 -14.27 6.23 -15.34
CA ARG A 500 -13.41 6.73 -16.42
C ARG A 500 -13.65 6.02 -17.76
N PHE A 501 -13.89 4.71 -17.74
CA PHE A 501 -13.95 3.89 -18.95
C PHE A 501 -15.37 3.49 -19.34
N ALA A 502 -15.72 3.69 -20.61
CA ALA A 502 -16.93 3.16 -21.23
C ALA A 502 -16.60 1.91 -22.06
N LEU A 503 -17.49 0.92 -22.01
CA LEU A 503 -17.35 -0.33 -22.75
C LEU A 503 -17.82 -0.15 -24.19
N LEU A 504 -16.93 -0.33 -25.16
CA LEU A 504 -17.22 -0.19 -26.59
C LEU A 504 -17.06 -1.51 -27.32
N MET A 505 -18.15 -1.99 -27.93
CA MET A 505 -18.15 -3.11 -28.88
C MET A 505 -17.78 -2.58 -30.27
N THR A 506 -16.57 -2.89 -30.73
CA THR A 506 -16.08 -2.43 -32.04
C THR A 506 -16.64 -3.29 -33.16
N ASN A 507 -16.47 -4.62 -33.05
CA ASN A 507 -16.91 -5.58 -34.05
C ASN A 507 -17.57 -6.78 -33.36
N CYS A 508 -18.87 -6.96 -33.56
CA CYS A 508 -19.58 -8.16 -33.14
C CYS A 508 -20.06 -8.91 -34.37
N TYR A 509 -19.71 -10.19 -34.47
CA TYR A 509 -20.02 -11.04 -35.61
C TYR A 509 -20.28 -12.47 -35.18
N ALA A 510 -20.99 -13.19 -36.04
CA ALA A 510 -21.22 -14.62 -35.86
C ALA A 510 -20.44 -15.43 -36.89
N THR A 511 -20.13 -16.68 -36.53
CA THR A 511 -19.46 -17.68 -37.37
C THR A 511 -20.16 -19.03 -37.22
N PRO A 512 -20.02 -19.94 -38.21
CA PRO A 512 -20.57 -21.29 -38.13
C PRO A 512 -19.71 -22.24 -37.27
N SER A 513 -18.48 -21.85 -36.93
CA SER A 513 -17.53 -22.63 -36.14
C SER A 513 -17.09 -21.86 -34.89
N SER A 514 -16.54 -22.54 -33.88
CA SER A 514 -16.03 -21.87 -32.68
C SER A 514 -14.83 -20.94 -32.93
N ASN A 515 -14.27 -20.96 -34.14
CA ASN A 515 -13.12 -20.16 -34.52
C ASN A 515 -13.54 -18.72 -34.90
N ALA A 516 -13.12 -17.73 -34.11
CA ALA A 516 -13.37 -16.31 -34.39
C ALA A 516 -12.75 -15.82 -35.71
N THR A 517 -11.75 -16.53 -36.25
CA THR A 517 -11.10 -16.20 -37.52
C THR A 517 -11.74 -16.85 -38.74
N ASP A 518 -12.86 -17.56 -38.58
CA ASP A 518 -13.58 -18.19 -39.70
C ASP A 518 -13.83 -17.18 -40.85
N PRO A 519 -13.56 -17.55 -42.12
CA PRO A 519 -13.78 -16.65 -43.26
C PRO A 519 -15.27 -16.29 -43.44
N LEU A 520 -16.19 -17.14 -42.98
CA LEU A 520 -17.62 -16.88 -43.04
C LEU A 520 -18.06 -16.09 -41.80
N LYS A 521 -18.06 -14.77 -41.92
CA LYS A 521 -18.49 -13.85 -40.84
C LYS A 521 -19.80 -13.17 -41.17
N TYR A 522 -20.76 -13.25 -40.25
CA TYR A 522 -21.95 -12.42 -40.26
C TYR A 522 -21.80 -11.26 -39.26
N PHE A 523 -21.43 -10.08 -39.75
CA PHE A 523 -21.30 -8.90 -38.89
C PHE A 523 -22.67 -8.36 -38.43
N ILE A 524 -22.82 -8.24 -37.12
CA ILE A 524 -23.95 -7.66 -36.40
C ILE A 524 -23.63 -6.19 -36.09
N ILE A 525 -22.46 -5.95 -35.49
CA ILE A 525 -21.85 -4.64 -35.30
C ILE A 525 -20.53 -4.64 -36.08
N GLN A 526 -20.32 -3.62 -36.91
CA GLN A 526 -19.10 -3.43 -37.67
C GLN A 526 -18.66 -1.98 -37.54
N ASP A 527 -17.37 -1.78 -37.22
CA ASP A 527 -16.79 -0.45 -37.02
C ASP A 527 -17.62 0.41 -36.04
N ARG A 528 -17.96 -0.19 -34.88
CA ARG A 528 -18.73 0.38 -33.76
C ARG A 528 -20.23 0.58 -34.04
N CYS A 529 -20.69 0.33 -35.27
CA CYS A 529 -22.05 0.61 -35.70
C CYS A 529 -22.86 -0.65 -36.08
N PRO A 530 -24.16 -0.69 -35.79
CA PRO A 530 -25.00 -1.82 -36.16
C PRO A 530 -25.19 -1.90 -37.68
N ARG A 531 -25.34 -3.12 -38.19
CA ARG A 531 -25.62 -3.36 -39.60
C ARG A 531 -27.06 -2.96 -39.95
N THR A 532 -27.22 -1.79 -40.57
CA THR A 532 -28.53 -1.20 -40.94
C THR A 532 -29.37 -2.00 -41.95
N LYS A 533 -28.78 -2.96 -42.67
CA LYS A 533 -29.51 -3.81 -43.64
C LYS A 533 -30.38 -4.88 -42.98
N ASP A 534 -30.13 -5.18 -41.71
CA ASP A 534 -30.89 -6.17 -40.97
C ASP A 534 -31.73 -5.45 -39.90
N PRO A 535 -33.07 -5.38 -40.07
CA PRO A 535 -33.94 -4.66 -39.14
C PRO A 535 -34.10 -5.38 -37.80
N THR A 536 -33.63 -6.62 -37.68
CA THR A 536 -33.74 -7.40 -36.44
C THR A 536 -32.68 -7.03 -35.41
N ILE A 537 -31.64 -6.30 -35.82
CA ILE A 537 -30.55 -5.87 -34.95
C ILE A 537 -30.94 -4.59 -34.22
N GLN A 538 -30.90 -4.61 -32.89
CA GLN A 538 -31.11 -3.44 -32.04
C GLN A 538 -29.95 -3.30 -31.07
N VAL A 539 -29.29 -2.15 -31.06
CA VAL A 539 -28.26 -1.83 -30.08
C VAL A 539 -28.88 -0.84 -29.10
N VAL A 540 -29.05 -1.29 -27.85
CA VAL A 540 -29.65 -0.49 -26.77
C VAL A 540 -28.59 0.45 -26.20
N GLU A 541 -27.36 -0.05 -26.05
CA GLU A 541 -26.27 0.68 -25.41
C GLU A 541 -24.91 0.22 -25.94
N ASN A 542 -24.06 1.16 -26.36
CA ASN A 542 -22.68 0.90 -26.78
C ASN A 542 -21.80 2.15 -26.61
N GLY A 543 -20.75 2.08 -25.77
CA GLY A 543 -19.86 3.21 -25.54
C GLY A 543 -20.46 4.35 -24.69
N GLU A 544 -21.50 4.07 -23.91
CA GLU A 544 -22.18 5.06 -23.04
C GLU A 544 -21.94 4.81 -21.55
N SER A 545 -21.73 3.55 -21.16
CA SER A 545 -21.48 3.15 -19.77
C SER A 545 -20.49 1.97 -19.72
N PRO A 546 -20.17 1.45 -18.53
CA PRO A 546 -19.43 0.19 -18.36
C PRO A 546 -20.17 -1.06 -18.87
N GLN A 547 -21.36 -0.91 -19.46
CA GLN A 547 -22.18 -1.98 -20.00
C GLN A 547 -22.46 -1.76 -21.49
N GLY A 548 -22.69 -2.86 -22.20
CA GLY A 548 -23.10 -2.86 -23.61
C GLY A 548 -24.23 -3.86 -23.82
N ARG A 549 -25.21 -3.50 -24.64
CA ARG A 549 -26.42 -4.30 -24.85
C ARG A 549 -26.86 -4.24 -26.30
N PHE A 550 -27.01 -5.40 -26.92
CA PHE A 550 -27.66 -5.51 -28.21
C PHE A 550 -28.58 -6.74 -28.25
N SER A 551 -29.46 -6.75 -29.23
CA SER A 551 -30.28 -7.89 -29.56
C SER A 551 -30.28 -8.14 -31.07
N VAL A 552 -30.45 -9.39 -31.44
CA VAL A 552 -30.58 -9.82 -32.84
C VAL A 552 -31.49 -11.04 -32.90
N GLN A 553 -32.32 -11.14 -33.93
CA GLN A 553 -33.15 -12.33 -34.09
C GLN A 553 -32.28 -13.54 -34.43
N MET A 554 -32.59 -14.71 -33.86
CA MET A 554 -31.87 -15.94 -34.10
C MET A 554 -31.85 -16.30 -35.60
N PHE A 555 -30.66 -16.63 -36.12
CA PHE A 555 -30.46 -17.02 -37.51
C PHE A 555 -29.62 -18.31 -37.62
N ARG A 556 -29.48 -18.81 -38.85
CA ARG A 556 -28.57 -19.90 -39.19
C ARG A 556 -27.77 -19.53 -40.42
N PHE A 557 -26.56 -20.07 -40.54
CA PHE A 557 -25.80 -19.93 -41.78
C PHE A 557 -26.42 -20.79 -42.88
N ALA A 558 -26.40 -20.28 -44.11
CA ALA A 558 -26.83 -21.04 -45.28
C ALA A 558 -25.85 -22.20 -45.53
N GLY A 559 -26.36 -23.42 -45.65
CA GLY A 559 -25.57 -24.65 -45.74
C GLY A 559 -25.92 -25.67 -44.65
N ASN A 560 -25.08 -26.69 -44.49
CA ASN A 560 -25.18 -27.71 -43.43
C ASN A 560 -24.57 -27.20 -42.11
N TYR A 561 -24.93 -25.98 -41.70
CA TYR A 561 -24.45 -25.37 -40.46
C TYR A 561 -25.61 -25.25 -39.46
N ASP A 562 -25.57 -26.05 -38.41
CA ASP A 562 -26.59 -26.07 -37.34
C ASP A 562 -26.15 -25.30 -36.08
N LEU A 563 -24.88 -24.86 -36.05
CA LEU A 563 -24.25 -24.15 -34.94
C LEU A 563 -23.97 -22.70 -35.33
N VAL A 564 -24.15 -21.81 -34.36
CA VAL A 564 -23.78 -20.40 -34.44
C VAL A 564 -22.93 -20.08 -33.22
N TYR A 565 -21.80 -19.42 -33.44
CA TYR A 565 -20.96 -18.85 -32.40
C TYR A 565 -20.95 -17.33 -32.55
N LEU A 566 -20.95 -16.62 -31.43
CA LEU A 566 -20.89 -15.17 -31.35
C LEU A 566 -19.51 -14.73 -30.88
N HIS A 567 -18.99 -13.72 -31.56
CA HIS A 567 -17.69 -13.13 -31.30
C HIS A 567 -17.85 -11.61 -31.20
N CYS A 568 -17.34 -11.00 -30.13
CA CYS A 568 -17.36 -9.55 -29.96
C CYS A 568 -15.98 -9.06 -29.56
N GLU A 569 -15.40 -8.20 -30.41
CA GLU A 569 -14.21 -7.43 -30.11
C GLU A 569 -14.57 -6.22 -29.24
N ILE A 570 -13.82 -6.05 -28.16
CA ILE A 570 -14.07 -5.06 -27.13
C ILE A 570 -12.92 -4.06 -27.07
N TYR A 571 -13.26 -2.79 -26.89
CA TYR A 571 -12.33 -1.71 -26.62
C TYR A 571 -12.76 -0.93 -25.38
N LEU A 572 -11.82 -0.62 -24.49
CA LEU A 572 -12.06 0.21 -23.31
C LEU A 572 -11.82 1.67 -23.70
N CYS A 573 -12.90 2.43 -23.84
CA CYS A 573 -12.84 3.81 -24.28
C CYS A 573 -12.72 4.76 -23.07
N ASP A 574 -11.70 5.62 -23.07
CA ASP A 574 -11.49 6.61 -22.01
C ASP A 574 -12.36 7.85 -22.26
N THR A 575 -13.38 8.03 -21.42
CA THR A 575 -14.41 9.07 -21.58
C THR A 575 -13.88 10.50 -21.42
N PHE A 576 -12.70 10.68 -20.82
CA PHE A 576 -12.07 11.99 -20.67
C PHE A 576 -11.26 12.40 -21.90
N THR A 577 -10.74 11.45 -22.66
CA THR A 577 -9.83 11.72 -23.79
C THR A 577 -10.54 11.65 -25.14
N GLU A 578 -11.58 10.83 -25.27
CA GLU A 578 -12.27 10.60 -26.53
C GLU A 578 -13.79 10.46 -26.37
N LYS A 579 -14.52 10.68 -27.47
CA LYS A 579 -15.97 10.51 -27.50
C LYS A 579 -16.31 9.04 -27.75
N CYS A 580 -16.77 8.36 -26.71
CA CYS A 580 -17.00 6.91 -26.74
C CYS A 580 -18.26 6.48 -27.50
N LYS A 581 -19.37 7.24 -27.38
CA LYS A 581 -20.62 6.92 -28.07
C LYS A 581 -20.47 7.10 -29.60
N PRO A 582 -20.61 6.04 -30.40
CA PRO A 582 -20.41 6.13 -31.85
C PRO A 582 -21.58 6.84 -32.54
N THR A 583 -21.27 7.62 -33.59
CA THR A 583 -22.26 8.28 -34.45
C THR A 583 -22.41 7.53 -35.77
N CYS A 584 -23.48 6.74 -35.88
CA CYS A 584 -23.70 5.88 -37.04
C CYS A 584 -24.46 6.62 -38.15
N SER A 585 -23.73 7.07 -39.18
CA SER A 585 -24.31 7.57 -40.44
C SER A 585 -24.45 6.41 -41.43
N GLY A 586 -25.55 6.33 -42.17
CA GLY A 586 -25.89 5.20 -43.06
C GLY A 586 -24.93 4.93 -44.24
N THR A 587 -23.80 5.62 -44.34
CA THR A 587 -22.79 5.50 -45.39
C THR A 587 -21.55 4.75 -44.88
N ARG A 588 -21.26 3.60 -45.48
CA ARG A 588 -20.14 2.70 -45.11
C ARG A 588 -18.77 3.37 -45.29
N PHE A 589 -17.92 3.33 -44.27
CA PHE A 589 -16.47 3.27 -44.47
C PHE A 589 -16.06 1.82 -44.78
N ARG A 590 -15.19 1.64 -45.77
CA ARG A 590 -14.78 0.33 -46.31
C ARG A 590 -13.34 0.01 -45.90
N SER A 591 -12.96 0.33 -44.66
CA SER A 591 -11.68 -0.04 -44.08
C SER A 591 -11.91 -1.13 -43.02
N GLY A 592 -12.06 -2.37 -43.46
CA GLY A 592 -12.06 -3.52 -42.54
C GLY A 592 -10.67 -3.65 -41.93
N GLY A 593 -10.49 -3.05 -40.75
CA GLY A 593 -9.26 -3.13 -39.97
C GLY A 593 -8.99 -4.56 -39.51
N ILE A 594 -7.71 -4.86 -39.32
CA ILE A 594 -7.21 -6.10 -38.72
C ILE A 594 -7.88 -6.27 -37.35
N THR A 595 -8.69 -7.31 -37.19
CA THR A 595 -9.30 -7.66 -35.88
C THR A 595 -8.21 -8.12 -34.92
N ASP A 596 -8.12 -7.47 -33.77
CA ASP A 596 -7.20 -7.88 -32.70
C ASP A 596 -7.80 -9.05 -31.92
N GLN A 597 -7.26 -10.24 -32.14
CA GLN A 597 -7.75 -11.48 -31.52
C GLN A 597 -7.57 -11.50 -29.99
N THR A 598 -6.71 -10.64 -29.43
CA THR A 598 -6.48 -10.59 -27.98
C THR A 598 -7.63 -9.96 -27.21
N HIS A 599 -8.51 -9.22 -27.89
CA HIS A 599 -9.63 -8.48 -27.29
C HIS A 599 -11.02 -9.02 -27.68
N VAL A 600 -11.13 -10.31 -28.05
CA VAL A 600 -12.38 -10.92 -28.52
C VAL A 600 -13.02 -11.85 -27.46
N LEU A 601 -14.27 -11.56 -27.10
CA LEU A 601 -15.14 -12.44 -26.32
C LEU A 601 -15.86 -13.43 -27.24
N ASN A 602 -15.91 -14.70 -26.85
CA ASN A 602 -16.46 -15.80 -27.66
C ASN A 602 -17.57 -16.54 -26.89
N LEU A 603 -18.75 -16.71 -27.50
CA LEU A 603 -19.92 -17.32 -26.86
C LEU A 603 -20.65 -18.27 -27.83
N GLY A 604 -20.82 -19.52 -27.43
CA GLY A 604 -21.50 -20.56 -28.21
C GLY A 604 -21.14 -21.96 -27.71
N PRO A 605 -21.69 -23.03 -28.32
CA PRO A 605 -22.56 -23.02 -29.49
C PRO A 605 -24.01 -22.63 -29.19
N ILE A 606 -24.63 -21.98 -30.16
CA ILE A 606 -26.07 -21.73 -30.19
C ILE A 606 -26.68 -22.51 -31.36
N THR A 607 -27.67 -23.34 -31.08
CA THR A 607 -28.28 -24.29 -32.03
C THR A 607 -29.72 -23.93 -32.33
N ARG A 608 -30.20 -24.36 -33.50
CA ARG A 608 -31.62 -24.23 -33.85
C ARG A 608 -32.44 -25.38 -33.27
N LYS A 609 -33.58 -25.06 -32.66
CA LYS A 609 -34.63 -26.04 -32.36
C LYS A 609 -35.34 -26.43 -33.66
N SER A 610 -35.07 -27.63 -34.18
CA SER A 610 -35.80 -28.19 -35.32
C SER A 610 -37.29 -28.29 -34.97
N LYS A 611 -38.15 -27.62 -35.74
CA LYS A 611 -39.60 -27.84 -35.67
C LYS A 611 -39.82 -29.30 -36.11
N ARG A 612 -40.11 -30.22 -35.18
CA ARG A 612 -40.76 -31.48 -35.55
C ARG A 612 -42.07 -31.07 -36.21
N ALA A 613 -42.22 -31.41 -37.48
CA ALA A 613 -43.54 -31.45 -38.10
C ALA A 613 -44.35 -32.49 -37.31
N THR A 614 -45.20 -32.02 -36.40
CA THR A 614 -46.33 -32.82 -35.94
C THR A 614 -47.20 -33.07 -37.17
N PRO A 615 -47.54 -34.32 -37.51
CA PRO A 615 -48.60 -34.55 -38.47
C PRO A 615 -49.87 -33.94 -37.87
N SER A 616 -50.53 -33.08 -38.64
CA SER A 616 -51.86 -32.57 -38.34
C SER A 616 -52.83 -33.73 -38.08
N PRO A 617 -53.57 -33.77 -36.96
CA PRO A 617 -54.62 -34.75 -36.73
C PRO A 617 -55.90 -34.23 -37.40
N THR A 618 -55.93 -34.19 -38.73
CA THR A 618 -57.14 -33.85 -39.49
C THR A 618 -57.29 -34.75 -40.69
N PHE A 619 -57.22 -36.07 -40.49
CA PHE A 619 -57.88 -37.07 -41.33
C PHE A 619 -57.95 -38.38 -40.55
N LEU A 620 -58.96 -38.52 -39.67
CA LEU A 620 -59.57 -39.79 -39.25
C LEU A 620 -60.75 -39.51 -38.30
N PHE A 621 -61.69 -38.68 -38.74
CA PHE A 621 -63.08 -38.79 -38.29
C PHE A 621 -63.86 -39.47 -39.41
N LEU A 622 -63.82 -40.81 -39.45
CA LEU A 622 -64.99 -41.62 -39.75
C LEU A 622 -64.69 -43.08 -39.43
N LYS A 623 -65.64 -43.71 -38.72
CA LYS A 623 -65.75 -45.13 -38.38
C LYS A 623 -65.02 -45.61 -37.11
N VAL A 624 -65.68 -45.40 -35.97
CA VAL A 624 -65.96 -46.51 -35.04
C VAL A 624 -67.37 -46.31 -34.49
N TRP A 625 -68.34 -47.07 -35.01
CA TRP A 625 -69.55 -47.44 -34.28
C TRP A 625 -69.23 -48.75 -33.53
N LEU A 626 -69.69 -48.83 -32.28
CA LEU A 626 -69.92 -50.04 -31.48
C LEU A 626 -70.57 -51.18 -32.31
N PRO A 627 -70.52 -52.47 -31.93
CA PRO A 627 -70.53 -52.95 -30.53
C PRO A 627 -69.67 -54.20 -30.21
N LEU A 628 -69.43 -54.48 -28.93
CA LEU A 628 -69.55 -55.83 -28.37
C LEU A 628 -69.60 -55.78 -26.85
N LEU A 629 -70.83 -55.95 -26.35
CA LEU A 629 -71.17 -56.45 -25.02
C LEU A 629 -70.67 -57.90 -24.84
N LEU A 630 -70.61 -58.32 -23.58
CA LEU A 630 -70.46 -59.67 -23.02
C LEU A 630 -69.03 -60.14 -22.73
N LEU A 631 -68.60 -60.08 -21.47
CA LEU A 631 -68.70 -61.21 -20.52
C LEU A 631 -68.00 -60.81 -19.21
N ALA A 632 -68.77 -60.66 -18.13
CA ALA A 632 -68.26 -60.63 -16.77
C ALA A 632 -69.31 -61.27 -15.84
N THR A 633 -69.21 -62.58 -15.62
CA THR A 633 -69.69 -63.28 -14.42
C THR A 633 -69.12 -64.70 -14.37
N LEU A 634 -68.94 -65.18 -13.13
CA LEU A 634 -68.62 -66.54 -12.68
C LEU A 634 -67.14 -66.97 -12.67
N THR A 635 -66.55 -66.93 -11.47
CA THR A 635 -66.03 -68.15 -10.83
C THR A 635 -66.07 -67.99 -9.30
N LEU A 636 -66.96 -68.75 -8.64
CA LEU A 636 -66.89 -69.09 -7.22
C LEU A 636 -66.80 -70.62 -7.14
N MET A 637 -65.75 -71.10 -6.46
CA MET A 637 -65.60 -72.37 -5.71
C MET A 637 -65.69 -73.74 -6.44
N SER A 638 -64.56 -74.45 -6.45
CA SER A 638 -64.46 -75.86 -6.02
C SER A 638 -62.98 -76.28 -5.89
N GLN A 639 -62.44 -76.23 -4.67
CA GLN A 639 -61.79 -77.32 -3.92
C GLN A 639 -61.13 -76.77 -2.66
#